data_AF-A0A942PTM8-F1
#
_entry.id   AF-A0A942PTM8-F1
#
_cell.length_a   1.000
_cell.length_b   1.000
_cell.length_c   1.000
_cell.angle_alpha   90.00
_cell.angle_beta   90.00
_cell.angle_gamma   90.00
#
_symmetry.space_group_name_H-M   'P 1'
#
loop_
_entity.id
_entity.type
_entity.pdbx_description
1 polymer ?
#
loop_
_entity_poly.entity_id
_entity_poly.type
_entity_poly.pdbx_seq_one_letter_code
_entity_poly.pdbx_strand_id
1 'polypeptide(L)'
;MNNHHSFKRTALAVLALVASATAFAASDDGEAVKNRSSEKTTVKATSSLSVSLNLISITQGNSAAISVSGAAGQVVAFSGDTSVATVNYANKVATVKGLKAGATTITIKDSSTAKTIPVFVLSSGSSTSTATTSNGYALLAWNDLGMHCVDGKDYSVFSILPPYNNLHAQLVNKATGKQVVGGVTLSYESYADDTVPKTDPLYGSINTVSSTKTNFWQYMKSLFGIQLSADHGLNLSDPTVSNPTPSRTPAPLKFDPAKGWFVAEGIPIVPVDDKGMKNFYPMVKVTARDATGKVLASARTVLPVSDEMTCKACHASTTSTNPAAIAARPLSGWVNDLANPEKDWKKNILRLHDDKKMADPLTKTSYVNALSQAGYDPAGLYVTATKAGGKPVLCASCHSSNALASTGLPGIRALTHALHTKHADVKDPASQLALNDINNRTSCYQCHPGSLTQCLRGAMGNAKDAAGNMEMGCQNCHGTMKHVGNTARTGWLSQPNCQACHHDGKRETVGVNTSGQPLAWADARFATNLNTPASGFSLYRFSKGHGGLQCEACHGATHAEYPSSHSQDNALSMDLQGHGGTVAECTACHATAPITVNGGPHGMHTTGDNWVASHGDQVERAGSTACAYCHGADYRGTPLSQIKKDKSFRVENGTKAYKAGQNVSCYDCHNGPKSADTGNLLRKIKSARSSLAAGDMDLKPLGYLSRK
;
A
#
# COMPACT_ATOMS: atom_id res chain seq x y z
N MET A 1 15.75 58.13 -30.67
CA MET A 1 14.41 58.47 -30.16
C MET A 1 14.09 57.54 -28.98
N ASN A 2 14.59 57.93 -27.80
CA ASN A 2 13.99 57.94 -26.44
C ASN A 2 12.63 57.26 -26.22
N ASN A 3 12.29 56.58 -25.11
CA ASN A 3 12.78 56.49 -23.71
C ASN A 3 12.31 55.11 -23.14
N HIS A 4 12.94 54.35 -22.23
CA HIS A 4 13.63 54.55 -20.93
C HIS A 4 12.76 54.82 -19.66
N HIS A 5 13.19 54.18 -18.56
CA HIS A 5 12.85 54.25 -17.11
C HIS A 5 11.83 53.21 -16.59
N SER A 6 12.09 52.29 -15.65
CA SER A 6 12.98 52.12 -14.46
C SER A 6 12.70 53.02 -13.26
N PHE A 7 12.62 52.36 -12.07
CA PHE A 7 12.87 52.76 -10.66
C PHE A 7 11.67 52.43 -9.73
N LYS A 8 11.77 51.42 -8.84
CA LYS A 8 12.45 51.33 -7.53
C LYS A 8 11.71 52.02 -6.36
N ARG A 9 11.28 51.15 -5.42
CA ARG A 9 11.36 51.21 -3.94
C ARG A 9 11.46 52.58 -3.25
N THR A 10 10.60 52.77 -2.24
CA THR A 10 10.98 53.37 -0.96
C THR A 10 10.20 52.72 0.19
N ALA A 11 10.92 52.35 1.24
CA ALA A 11 10.41 51.95 2.55
C ALA A 11 10.50 53.16 3.50
N LEU A 12 9.64 53.22 4.52
CA LEU A 12 10.01 53.76 5.83
C LEU A 12 9.04 53.25 6.91
N ALA A 13 9.64 52.78 8.01
CA ALA A 13 9.02 52.28 9.23
C ALA A 13 8.82 53.42 10.25
N VAL A 14 8.13 53.15 11.39
CA VAL A 14 8.53 53.48 12.78
C VAL A 14 7.37 53.31 13.81
N LEU A 15 7.60 52.37 14.76
CA LEU A 15 7.23 52.30 16.20
C LEU A 15 5.76 52.38 16.70
N ALA A 16 5.35 51.86 17.87
CA ALA A 16 5.77 50.83 18.84
C ALA A 16 4.86 50.90 20.10
N LEU A 17 4.60 49.75 20.76
CA LEU A 17 4.08 49.50 22.14
C LEU A 17 2.69 50.09 22.52
N VAL A 18 1.86 49.53 23.43
CA VAL A 18 2.07 48.91 24.76
C VAL A 18 0.94 47.89 25.07
N ALA A 19 1.24 46.91 25.94
CA ALA A 19 0.36 45.91 26.53
C ALA A 19 -0.65 46.45 27.56
N SER A 20 -1.71 45.69 27.87
CA SER A 20 -2.33 45.65 29.21
C SER A 20 -3.19 44.40 29.37
N ALA A 21 -2.90 43.64 30.42
CA ALA A 21 -3.73 42.58 30.99
C ALA A 21 -4.43 43.15 32.24
N THR A 22 -5.69 42.78 32.48
CA THR A 22 -6.27 42.74 33.83
C THR A 22 -7.38 41.69 33.88
N ALA A 23 -7.25 40.80 34.87
CA ALA A 23 -8.29 39.91 35.37
C ALA A 23 -9.05 40.61 36.51
N PHE A 24 -10.33 40.29 36.74
CA PHE A 24 -10.95 40.28 38.07
C PHE A 24 -12.22 39.39 38.07
N ALA A 25 -12.45 38.74 39.21
CA ALA A 25 -13.32 37.60 39.46
C ALA A 25 -14.61 37.96 40.23
N ALA A 26 -15.58 37.02 40.23
CA ALA A 26 -16.68 36.72 41.19
C ALA A 26 -17.65 37.88 41.56
N SER A 27 -18.97 37.69 41.73
CA SER A 27 -19.72 36.75 42.58
C SER A 27 -21.25 36.88 42.31
N ASP A 28 -22.02 35.81 42.56
CA ASP A 28 -23.34 35.69 43.26
C ASP A 28 -24.43 36.79 43.09
N ASP A 29 -25.74 36.55 42.94
CA ASP A 29 -26.66 35.48 43.35
C ASP A 29 -28.04 35.66 42.65
N GLY A 30 -28.88 34.62 42.61
CA GLY A 30 -30.32 34.79 42.88
C GLY A 30 -31.37 34.36 41.83
N GLU A 31 -31.58 33.04 41.71
CA GLU A 31 -32.84 32.25 41.67
C GLU A 31 -34.16 32.86 41.08
N ALA A 32 -35.05 32.12 40.38
CA ALA A 32 -35.60 30.82 40.75
C ALA A 32 -36.36 30.05 39.62
N VAL A 33 -35.99 28.77 39.44
CA VAL A 33 -36.83 27.54 39.53
C VAL A 33 -37.86 27.23 38.42
N LYS A 34 -37.63 26.14 37.65
CA LYS A 34 -38.19 24.78 37.90
C LYS A 34 -37.50 23.68 37.07
N ASN A 35 -36.90 22.74 37.81
CA ASN A 35 -36.22 21.54 37.34
C ASN A 35 -37.19 20.34 37.38
N ARG A 36 -37.21 19.50 36.33
CA ARG A 36 -37.67 18.10 36.39
C ARG A 36 -36.68 17.21 35.62
N SER A 37 -35.89 16.48 36.41
CA SER A 37 -35.20 15.20 36.16
C SER A 37 -34.47 15.02 34.83
N SER A 38 -33.15 15.26 34.85
CA SER A 38 -32.19 14.64 33.93
C SER A 38 -32.05 13.16 34.24
N GLU A 39 -32.55 12.30 33.36
CA GLU A 39 -32.26 10.88 33.36
C GLU A 39 -30.78 10.69 32.95
N LYS A 40 -29.96 10.23 33.89
CA LYS A 40 -28.52 10.03 33.69
C LYS A 40 -28.31 8.75 32.88
N THR A 41 -28.27 8.85 31.55
CA THR A 41 -27.89 7.71 30.70
C THR A 41 -26.37 7.52 30.78
N THR A 42 -25.93 6.71 31.75
CA THR A 42 -24.57 6.16 31.77
C THR A 42 -24.37 5.25 30.57
N VAL A 43 -23.71 5.73 29.51
CA VAL A 43 -23.17 4.85 28.47
C VAL A 43 -22.00 4.08 29.08
N LYS A 44 -22.26 2.84 29.48
CA LYS A 44 -21.21 1.91 29.91
C LYS A 44 -20.41 1.53 28.66
N ALA A 45 -19.18 2.02 28.54
CA ALA A 45 -18.25 1.55 27.52
C ALA A 45 -18.11 0.03 27.65
N THR A 46 -18.67 -0.71 26.70
CA THR A 46 -18.50 -2.17 26.64
C THR A 46 -17.04 -2.44 26.27
N SER A 47 -16.26 -2.95 27.22
CA SER A 47 -14.95 -3.53 26.95
C SER A 47 -15.12 -4.64 25.91
N SER A 48 -14.48 -4.49 24.75
CA SER A 48 -14.48 -5.52 23.71
C SER A 48 -13.16 -6.29 23.76
N LEU A 49 -13.24 -7.59 23.51
CA LEU A 49 -12.08 -8.49 23.48
C LEU A 49 -11.04 -7.97 22.48
N SER A 50 -9.82 -7.71 22.98
CA SER A 50 -8.68 -7.23 22.21
C SER A 50 -7.49 -8.18 22.36
N VAL A 51 -6.69 -8.26 21.29
CA VAL A 51 -5.53 -9.14 21.18
C VAL A 51 -4.35 -8.36 20.60
N SER A 52 -3.16 -8.54 21.18
CA SER A 52 -1.95 -7.81 20.79
C SER A 52 -1.39 -8.13 19.40
N LEU A 53 -1.77 -9.29 18.83
CA LEU A 53 -1.32 -9.74 17.52
C LEU A 53 -2.54 -10.14 16.69
N ASN A 54 -2.59 -9.67 15.45
CA ASN A 54 -3.56 -10.07 14.44
C ASN A 54 -2.96 -11.02 13.40
N LEU A 55 -1.66 -11.32 13.50
CA LEU A 55 -0.96 -12.34 12.73
C LEU A 55 0.22 -12.90 13.53
N ILE A 56 0.47 -14.20 13.42
CA ILE A 56 1.67 -14.84 13.98
C ILE A 56 2.44 -15.53 12.85
N SER A 57 3.74 -15.27 12.78
CA SER A 57 4.66 -16.06 11.96
C SER A 57 5.79 -16.58 12.85
N ILE A 58 5.84 -17.89 13.07
CA ILE A 58 6.79 -18.55 13.97
C ILE A 58 7.45 -19.72 13.27
N THR A 59 8.75 -19.94 13.50
CA THR A 59 9.40 -21.17 13.02
C THR A 59 8.88 -22.37 13.82
N GLN A 60 8.78 -23.54 13.16
CA GLN A 60 8.52 -24.80 13.81
C GLN A 60 9.42 -24.99 15.04
N GLY A 61 8.82 -25.33 16.18
CA GLY A 61 9.48 -25.44 17.49
C GLY A 61 9.43 -24.18 18.35
N ASN A 62 9.23 -22.98 17.75
CA ASN A 62 9.18 -21.71 18.48
C ASN A 62 7.78 -21.37 18.98
N SER A 63 7.69 -20.39 19.89
CA SER A 63 6.42 -19.90 20.44
C SER A 63 6.29 -18.38 20.30
N ALA A 64 5.07 -17.88 20.16
CA ALA A 64 4.68 -16.48 20.21
C ALA A 64 3.67 -16.24 21.33
N ALA A 65 3.68 -15.06 21.93
CA ALA A 65 2.76 -14.68 23.00
C ALA A 65 1.77 -13.63 22.50
N ILE A 66 0.48 -13.84 22.77
CA ILE A 66 -0.59 -12.89 22.50
C ILE A 66 -1.12 -12.39 23.85
N SER A 67 -0.90 -11.12 24.18
CA SER A 67 -1.62 -10.48 25.29
C SER A 67 -3.09 -10.30 24.93
N VAL A 68 -3.98 -10.67 25.85
CA VAL A 68 -5.44 -10.57 25.75
C VAL A 68 -5.93 -9.52 26.76
N SER A 69 -6.72 -8.57 26.29
CA SER A 69 -7.29 -7.51 27.12
C SER A 69 -8.75 -7.25 26.77
N GLY A 70 -9.47 -6.51 27.62
CA GLY A 70 -10.88 -6.17 27.38
C GLY A 70 -11.87 -7.33 27.38
N ALA A 71 -11.44 -8.52 27.80
CA ALA A 71 -12.28 -9.72 27.80
C ALA A 71 -13.44 -9.63 28.81
N ALA A 72 -14.64 -9.94 28.34
CA ALA A 72 -15.83 -10.12 29.16
C ALA A 72 -15.99 -11.59 29.58
N GLY A 73 -15.89 -11.88 30.87
CA GLY A 73 -16.07 -13.22 31.41
C GLY A 73 -14.87 -14.15 31.16
N GLN A 74 -15.14 -15.46 31.09
CA GLN A 74 -14.10 -16.47 30.90
C GLN A 74 -13.55 -16.42 29.47
N VAL A 75 -12.21 -16.45 29.35
CA VAL A 75 -11.50 -16.51 28.06
C VAL A 75 -11.09 -17.95 27.79
N VAL A 76 -11.36 -18.40 26.57
CA VAL A 76 -10.87 -19.66 26.01
C VAL A 76 -10.07 -19.38 24.75
N ALA A 77 -8.98 -20.11 24.56
CA ALA A 77 -8.17 -20.04 23.35
C ALA A 77 -8.00 -21.44 22.78
N PHE A 78 -8.19 -21.59 21.47
CA PHE A 78 -8.01 -22.87 20.78
C PHE A 78 -7.40 -22.68 19.40
N SER A 79 -6.75 -23.74 18.91
CA SER A 79 -6.17 -23.78 17.58
C SER A 79 -7.14 -24.41 16.58
N GLY A 80 -7.20 -23.87 15.37
CA GLY A 80 -7.95 -24.44 14.25
C GLY A 80 -7.33 -25.72 13.70
N ASP A 81 -6.03 -25.93 13.93
CA ASP A 81 -5.31 -27.16 13.62
C ASP A 81 -4.17 -27.35 14.64
N THR A 82 -4.43 -28.22 15.61
CA THR A 82 -3.48 -28.54 16.69
C THR A 82 -2.26 -29.31 16.20
N SER A 83 -2.27 -29.87 14.98
CA SER A 83 -1.10 -30.49 14.38
C SER A 83 -0.09 -29.47 13.83
N VAL A 84 -0.57 -28.27 13.48
CA VAL A 84 0.24 -27.15 12.98
C VAL A 84 0.73 -26.26 14.12
N ALA A 85 -0.17 -25.81 15.01
CA ALA A 85 0.20 -25.02 16.18
C ALA A 85 -0.76 -25.29 17.36
N THR A 86 -0.26 -25.20 18.58
CA THR A 86 -1.06 -25.28 19.81
C THR A 86 -1.12 -23.93 20.51
N VAL A 87 -2.17 -23.67 21.27
CA VAL A 87 -2.28 -22.47 22.11
C VAL A 87 -2.59 -22.86 23.55
N ASN A 88 -1.92 -22.20 24.50
CA ASN A 88 -2.25 -22.26 25.92
C ASN A 88 -2.54 -20.84 26.43
N TYR A 89 -3.64 -20.66 27.14
CA TYR A 89 -4.01 -19.36 27.71
C TYR A 89 -3.86 -19.37 29.23
N ALA A 90 -2.98 -18.51 29.74
CA ALA A 90 -2.78 -18.29 31.17
C ALA A 90 -2.34 -16.85 31.42
N ASN A 91 -2.69 -16.27 32.57
CA ASN A 91 -2.24 -14.93 32.98
C ASN A 91 -2.47 -13.83 31.94
N LYS A 92 -3.63 -13.85 31.25
CA LYS A 92 -3.98 -12.93 30.17
C LYS A 92 -3.07 -13.01 28.93
N VAL A 93 -2.36 -14.12 28.76
CA VAL A 93 -1.47 -14.38 27.61
C VAL A 93 -1.82 -15.71 26.97
N ALA A 94 -2.16 -15.68 25.68
CA ALA A 94 -2.26 -16.86 24.84
C ALA A 94 -0.89 -17.15 24.20
N THR A 95 -0.22 -18.21 24.67
CA THR A 95 1.07 -18.66 24.15
C THR A 95 0.84 -19.68 23.04
N VAL A 96 1.23 -19.33 21.82
CA VAL A 96 1.07 -20.13 20.61
C VAL A 96 2.39 -20.80 20.28
N LYS A 97 2.43 -22.12 20.20
CA LYS A 97 3.61 -22.91 19.85
C LYS A 97 3.45 -23.54 18.47
N GLY A 98 4.40 -23.30 17.57
CA GLY A 98 4.41 -23.90 16.24
C GLY A 98 4.96 -25.33 16.29
N LEU A 99 4.17 -26.30 15.84
CA LEU A 99 4.51 -27.73 15.89
C LEU A 99 4.96 -28.29 14.54
N LYS A 100 4.34 -27.84 13.45
CA LYS A 100 4.64 -28.32 12.09
C LYS A 100 4.46 -27.20 11.09
N ALA A 101 5.32 -27.15 10.08
CA ALA A 101 5.20 -26.22 8.96
C ALA A 101 3.79 -26.26 8.35
N GLY A 102 3.16 -25.09 8.20
CA GLY A 102 1.79 -24.98 7.75
C GLY A 102 1.14 -23.70 8.25
N ALA A 103 -0.12 -23.50 7.88
CA ALA A 103 -0.90 -22.37 8.34
C ALA A 103 -2.11 -22.87 9.13
N THR A 104 -2.43 -22.21 10.22
CA THR A 104 -3.61 -22.45 11.05
C THR A 104 -4.12 -21.13 11.61
N THR A 105 -5.12 -21.16 12.47
CA THR A 105 -5.62 -19.98 13.18
C THR A 105 -5.68 -20.25 14.68
N ILE A 106 -5.43 -19.22 15.48
CA ILE A 106 -5.73 -19.24 16.91
C ILE A 106 -6.96 -18.36 17.14
N THR A 107 -8.01 -18.96 17.70
CA THR A 107 -9.21 -18.23 18.10
C THR A 107 -9.18 -18.02 19.60
N ILE A 108 -9.25 -16.76 20.02
CA ILE A 108 -9.41 -16.34 21.40
C ILE A 108 -10.83 -15.82 21.52
N LYS A 109 -11.62 -16.41 22.42
CA LYS A 109 -13.03 -16.10 22.62
C LYS A 109 -13.29 -15.82 24.09
N ASP A 110 -14.15 -14.85 24.36
CA ASP A 110 -14.74 -14.62 25.67
C ASP A 110 -16.25 -14.91 25.66
N SER A 111 -16.97 -14.51 26.70
CA SER A 111 -18.43 -14.76 26.79
C SER A 111 -19.28 -13.98 25.77
N SER A 112 -18.70 -13.01 25.07
CA SER A 112 -19.40 -12.03 24.21
C SER A 112 -18.90 -11.99 22.77
N THR A 113 -17.60 -12.20 22.54
CA THR A 113 -16.92 -11.95 21.26
C THR A 113 -15.78 -12.93 21.03
N ALA A 114 -15.35 -13.08 19.76
CA ALA A 114 -14.21 -13.91 19.38
C ALA A 114 -13.27 -13.14 18.43
N LYS A 115 -11.97 -13.43 18.55
CA LYS A 115 -10.91 -12.91 17.68
C LYS A 115 -10.12 -14.09 17.12
N THR A 116 -10.02 -14.17 15.80
CA THR A 116 -9.28 -15.20 15.10
C THR A 116 -8.03 -14.60 14.49
N ILE A 117 -6.88 -15.22 14.78
CA ILE A 117 -5.55 -14.74 14.43
C ILE A 117 -4.92 -15.81 13.52
N PRO A 118 -4.55 -15.50 12.27
CA PRO A 118 -3.82 -16.43 11.42
C PRO A 118 -2.42 -16.69 11.98
N VAL A 119 -1.97 -17.94 11.90
CA VAL A 119 -0.67 -18.41 12.39
C VAL A 119 0.02 -19.18 11.28
N PHE A 120 1.17 -18.67 10.85
CA PHE A 120 2.08 -19.34 9.92
C PHE A 120 3.22 -19.98 10.71
N VAL A 121 3.29 -21.31 10.67
CA VAL A 121 4.44 -22.05 11.16
C VAL A 121 5.37 -22.30 9.99
N LEU A 122 6.54 -21.66 10.01
CA LEU A 122 7.56 -21.82 8.97
C LEU A 122 8.34 -23.11 9.23
N SER A 123 8.63 -23.88 8.19
CA SER A 123 9.45 -25.10 8.33
C SER A 123 10.82 -24.77 8.91
N SER A 124 11.28 -25.55 9.88
CA SER A 124 12.69 -25.62 10.26
C SER A 124 13.44 -26.39 9.17
N GLY A 125 13.65 -25.73 8.02
CA GLY A 125 14.49 -26.16 6.90
C GLY A 125 14.35 -27.62 6.42
N SER A 126 13.50 -27.85 5.41
CA SER A 126 13.86 -28.64 4.23
C SER A 126 12.83 -28.40 3.13
N SER A 127 13.34 -28.03 1.96
CA SER A 127 12.61 -27.61 0.78
C SER A 127 11.67 -28.68 0.24
N THR A 128 10.39 -28.37 0.19
CA THR A 128 9.47 -28.86 -0.85
C THR A 128 8.59 -27.69 -1.30
N SER A 129 9.19 -26.78 -2.07
CA SER A 129 8.44 -25.78 -2.84
C SER A 129 8.77 -25.99 -4.32
N THR A 130 7.75 -26.12 -5.14
CA THR A 130 7.82 -26.05 -6.61
C THR A 130 8.00 -24.61 -7.11
N ALA A 131 8.75 -23.79 -6.38
CA ALA A 131 9.39 -22.58 -6.89
C ALA A 131 10.87 -22.91 -7.14
N THR A 132 11.23 -23.17 -8.40
CA THR A 132 12.64 -23.20 -8.82
C THR A 132 13.17 -21.78 -8.78
N THR A 133 13.64 -21.33 -7.61
CA THR A 133 14.63 -20.27 -7.55
C THR A 133 15.90 -20.86 -8.15
N SER A 134 16.20 -20.58 -9.41
CA SER A 134 17.56 -20.84 -9.88
C SER A 134 18.46 -19.91 -9.06
N ASN A 135 19.53 -20.46 -8.48
CA ASN A 135 20.47 -19.71 -7.62
C ASN A 135 21.09 -18.47 -8.30
N GLY A 136 20.86 -18.25 -9.60
CA GLY A 136 21.42 -17.15 -10.39
C GLY A 136 20.51 -15.94 -10.60
N TYR A 137 19.20 -16.00 -10.37
CA TYR A 137 18.27 -14.90 -10.72
C TYR A 137 17.22 -14.62 -9.65
N ALA A 138 16.78 -13.36 -9.58
CA ALA A 138 15.65 -12.91 -8.77
C ALA A 138 14.60 -12.24 -9.67
N LEU A 139 13.36 -12.69 -9.59
CA LEU A 139 12.24 -12.11 -10.34
C LEU A 139 11.32 -11.39 -9.36
N LEU A 140 11.13 -10.10 -9.57
CA LEU A 140 10.17 -9.28 -8.82
C LEU A 140 8.96 -9.04 -9.71
N ALA A 141 7.74 -9.22 -9.18
CA ALA A 141 6.50 -9.00 -9.92
C ALA A 141 5.42 -8.42 -9.00
N TRP A 142 4.67 -7.43 -9.47
CA TRP A 142 3.70 -6.70 -8.65
C TRP A 142 2.58 -6.09 -9.50
N ASN A 143 1.50 -5.67 -8.84
CA ASN A 143 0.46 -4.83 -9.43
C ASN A 143 0.70 -3.35 -9.04
N ASP A 144 0.26 -2.40 -9.86
CA ASP A 144 0.62 -0.98 -9.77
C ASP A 144 -0.15 -0.11 -8.74
N LEU A 145 -1.31 -0.57 -8.26
CA LEU A 145 -2.17 0.22 -7.37
C LEU A 145 -2.47 -0.44 -6.02
N GLY A 146 -2.30 -1.76 -5.92
CA GLY A 146 -2.73 -2.56 -4.78
C GLY A 146 -4.20 -2.98 -4.85
N MET A 147 -5.02 -2.33 -5.67
CA MET A 147 -6.40 -2.74 -6.00
C MET A 147 -6.89 -1.97 -7.23
N HIS A 148 -7.40 -2.67 -8.24
CA HIS A 148 -8.19 -2.07 -9.32
C HIS A 148 -9.69 -2.18 -9.00
N CYS A 149 -10.49 -1.28 -9.58
CA CYS A 149 -11.94 -1.28 -9.41
C CYS A 149 -12.62 -1.69 -10.71
N VAL A 150 -13.77 -2.35 -10.60
CA VAL A 150 -14.62 -2.76 -11.72
C VAL A 150 -16.08 -2.42 -11.41
N ASP A 151 -16.88 -2.09 -12.42
CA ASP A 151 -18.27 -1.60 -12.23
C ASP A 151 -19.29 -2.69 -11.85
N GLY A 152 -18.82 -3.86 -11.39
CA GLY A 152 -19.65 -5.04 -11.14
C GLY A 152 -19.82 -5.89 -12.39
N LYS A 153 -21.00 -6.52 -12.51
CA LYS A 153 -21.27 -7.52 -13.55
C LYS A 153 -21.96 -6.91 -14.76
N ASP A 154 -22.69 -5.80 -14.61
CA ASP A 154 -23.50 -5.19 -15.66
C ASP A 154 -22.88 -3.91 -16.26
N TYR A 155 -22.73 -3.89 -17.57
CA TYR A 155 -22.25 -2.76 -18.37
C TYR A 155 -23.33 -2.21 -19.31
N SER A 156 -24.58 -2.65 -19.15
CA SER A 156 -25.68 -2.30 -20.05
C SER A 156 -26.28 -0.91 -19.79
N VAL A 157 -26.07 -0.35 -18.60
CA VAL A 157 -26.63 0.96 -18.22
C VAL A 157 -25.59 2.07 -18.32
N PHE A 158 -24.50 1.96 -17.56
CA PHE A 158 -23.35 2.87 -17.66
C PHE A 158 -22.06 2.17 -17.22
N SER A 159 -20.92 2.80 -17.53
CA SER A 159 -19.61 2.44 -16.98
C SER A 159 -18.82 3.65 -16.48
N ILE A 160 -18.14 3.48 -15.35
CA ILE A 160 -17.08 4.33 -14.81
C ILE A 160 -15.72 3.69 -15.09
N LEU A 161 -15.55 2.39 -14.90
CA LEU A 161 -14.28 1.65 -15.09
C LEU A 161 -14.50 0.26 -15.73
N PRO A 162 -13.67 -0.13 -16.71
CA PRO A 162 -13.69 -1.50 -17.24
C PRO A 162 -13.06 -2.50 -16.24
N PRO A 163 -13.21 -3.82 -16.45
CA PRO A 163 -12.33 -4.80 -15.81
C PRO A 163 -10.88 -4.50 -16.21
N TYR A 164 -10.00 -4.32 -15.23
CA TYR A 164 -8.64 -3.83 -15.47
C TYR A 164 -7.68 -4.28 -14.37
N ASN A 165 -6.42 -4.48 -14.74
CA ASN A 165 -5.28 -4.58 -13.85
C ASN A 165 -3.98 -4.41 -14.64
N ASN A 166 -2.92 -4.01 -13.96
CA ASN A 166 -1.59 -3.93 -14.55
C ASN A 166 -0.65 -4.86 -13.79
N LEU A 167 0.14 -5.61 -14.54
CA LEU A 167 1.17 -6.48 -13.99
C LEU A 167 2.54 -6.00 -14.46
N HIS A 168 3.42 -5.71 -13.50
CA HIS A 168 4.80 -5.32 -13.76
C HIS A 168 5.76 -6.39 -13.25
N ALA A 169 6.94 -6.46 -13.88
CA ALA A 169 8.03 -7.32 -13.41
C ALA A 169 9.42 -6.78 -13.76
N GLN A 170 10.41 -7.09 -12.92
CA GLN A 170 11.83 -6.87 -13.18
C GLN A 170 12.62 -8.13 -12.82
N LEU A 171 13.55 -8.54 -13.68
CA LEU A 171 14.45 -9.66 -13.46
C LEU A 171 15.85 -9.14 -13.12
N VAL A 172 16.49 -9.72 -12.11
CA VAL A 172 17.86 -9.38 -11.68
C VAL A 172 18.75 -10.61 -11.79
N ASN A 173 19.92 -10.45 -12.39
CA ASN A 173 20.97 -11.47 -12.35
C ASN A 173 21.77 -11.31 -11.05
N LYS A 174 21.67 -12.31 -10.17
CA LYS A 174 22.26 -12.26 -8.83
C LYS A 174 23.79 -12.23 -8.82
N ALA A 175 24.43 -12.85 -9.82
CA ALA A 175 25.88 -12.84 -9.92
C ALA A 175 26.43 -11.44 -10.23
N THR A 176 25.71 -10.66 -11.02
CA THR A 176 26.12 -9.29 -11.41
C THR A 176 25.46 -8.20 -10.57
N GLY A 177 24.35 -8.51 -9.89
CA GLY A 177 23.51 -7.52 -9.21
C GLY A 177 22.78 -6.56 -10.17
N LYS A 178 22.74 -6.86 -11.48
CA LYS A 178 22.16 -5.98 -12.50
C LYS A 178 20.81 -6.50 -12.98
N GLN A 179 19.94 -5.55 -13.33
CA GLN A 179 18.68 -5.86 -14.01
C GLN A 179 18.96 -6.47 -15.40
N VAL A 180 18.17 -7.47 -15.76
CA VAL A 180 18.12 -8.09 -17.09
C VAL A 180 17.03 -7.41 -17.90
N VAL A 181 17.40 -6.83 -19.04
CA VAL A 181 16.52 -6.04 -19.91
C VAL A 181 16.36 -6.62 -21.32
N GLY A 182 17.04 -7.73 -21.62
CA GLY A 182 17.02 -8.35 -22.93
C GLY A 182 17.52 -9.79 -22.90
N GLY A 183 17.35 -10.53 -24.01
CA GLY A 183 17.72 -11.95 -24.10
C GLY A 183 16.83 -12.88 -23.28
N VAL A 184 15.70 -12.39 -22.78
CA VAL A 184 14.74 -13.13 -21.96
C VAL A 184 13.32 -12.86 -22.39
N THR A 185 12.43 -13.80 -22.09
CA THR A 185 10.99 -13.65 -22.22
C THR A 185 10.35 -13.80 -20.85
N LEU A 186 9.35 -12.96 -20.55
CA LEU A 186 8.55 -13.09 -19.34
C LEU A 186 7.10 -13.37 -19.73
N SER A 187 6.45 -14.24 -18.98
CA SER A 187 5.04 -14.60 -19.17
C SER A 187 4.30 -14.70 -17.85
N TYR A 188 3.00 -14.44 -17.83
CA TYR A 188 2.11 -14.65 -16.69
C TYR A 188 1.04 -15.71 -16.98
N GLU A 189 0.63 -16.43 -15.96
CA GLU A 189 -0.48 -17.39 -15.99
C GLU A 189 -1.23 -17.36 -14.64
N SER A 190 -2.48 -17.81 -14.63
CA SER A 190 -3.25 -17.95 -13.39
C SER A 190 -2.57 -18.90 -12.43
N TYR A 191 -2.63 -18.56 -11.14
CA TYR A 191 -2.07 -19.39 -10.08
C TYR A 191 -3.18 -19.77 -9.09
N ALA A 192 -3.25 -21.04 -8.71
CA ALA A 192 -4.18 -21.49 -7.68
C ALA A 192 -3.64 -21.06 -6.32
N ASP A 193 -4.38 -20.21 -5.61
CA ASP A 193 -3.91 -19.57 -4.38
C ASP A 193 -3.61 -20.60 -3.28
N ASP A 194 -2.34 -20.73 -2.92
CA ASP A 194 -1.87 -21.58 -1.82
C ASP A 194 -1.28 -20.75 -0.67
N THR A 195 -1.48 -19.43 -0.70
CA THR A 195 -0.93 -18.48 0.28
C THR A 195 -1.78 -18.40 1.54
N VAL A 196 -3.07 -18.75 1.43
CA VAL A 196 -4.01 -18.86 2.53
C VAL A 196 -3.97 -20.27 3.16
N PRO A 197 -4.42 -20.45 4.41
CA PRO A 197 -4.52 -21.77 5.03
C PRO A 197 -5.42 -22.72 4.23
N LYS A 198 -5.16 -24.03 4.26
CA LYS A 198 -6.01 -25.05 3.60
C LYS A 198 -7.47 -25.06 4.07
N THR A 199 -7.73 -24.53 5.27
CA THR A 199 -9.06 -24.38 5.85
C THR A 199 -9.80 -23.16 5.31
N ASP A 200 -9.10 -22.23 4.66
CA ASP A 200 -9.69 -21.06 4.02
C ASP A 200 -10.44 -21.49 2.74
N PRO A 201 -11.69 -21.06 2.52
CA PRO A 201 -12.43 -21.35 1.29
C PRO A 201 -11.73 -20.89 0.01
N LEU A 202 -10.83 -19.91 0.10
CA LEU A 202 -10.04 -19.41 -1.02
C LEU A 202 -8.79 -20.26 -1.32
N TYR A 203 -8.47 -21.27 -0.49
CA TYR A 203 -7.38 -22.18 -0.81
C TYR A 203 -7.66 -22.94 -2.12
N GLY A 204 -6.70 -22.85 -3.05
CA GLY A 204 -6.82 -23.35 -4.42
C GLY A 204 -7.76 -22.53 -5.30
N SER A 205 -8.21 -21.34 -4.86
CA SER A 205 -8.98 -20.43 -5.72
C SER A 205 -8.14 -20.02 -6.91
N ILE A 206 -8.73 -20.07 -8.10
CA ILE A 206 -8.08 -19.74 -9.35
C ILE A 206 -9.06 -19.02 -10.26
N ASN A 207 -8.58 -18.02 -10.99
CA ASN A 207 -9.37 -17.22 -11.92
C ASN A 207 -8.72 -17.31 -13.31
N THR A 208 -9.34 -18.05 -14.21
CA THR A 208 -8.81 -18.33 -15.57
C THR A 208 -9.63 -17.70 -16.69
N VAL A 209 -10.79 -17.12 -16.36
CA VAL A 209 -11.75 -16.56 -17.32
C VAL A 209 -12.57 -15.45 -16.65
N SER A 210 -12.79 -14.35 -17.34
CA SER A 210 -13.61 -13.22 -16.88
C SER A 210 -14.87 -13.03 -17.72
N SER A 211 -14.84 -13.40 -19.00
CA SER A 211 -15.90 -13.15 -19.98
C SER A 211 -17.23 -13.82 -19.68
N THR A 212 -17.22 -14.90 -18.91
CA THR A 212 -18.42 -15.61 -18.47
C THR A 212 -19.04 -15.02 -17.18
N LYS A 213 -18.35 -14.06 -16.55
CA LYS A 213 -18.69 -13.54 -15.21
C LYS A 213 -19.23 -12.10 -15.25
N THR A 214 -19.20 -11.45 -16.41
CA THR A 214 -19.71 -10.10 -16.68
C THR A 214 -20.13 -9.96 -18.14
N ASN A 215 -21.01 -9.01 -18.46
CA ASN A 215 -21.38 -8.67 -19.83
C ASN A 215 -20.50 -7.57 -20.48
N PHE A 216 -19.37 -7.20 -19.88
CA PHE A 216 -18.46 -6.13 -20.37
C PHE A 216 -18.20 -6.19 -21.89
N TRP A 217 -17.76 -7.35 -22.40
CA TRP A 217 -17.40 -7.51 -23.81
C TRP A 217 -18.57 -7.31 -24.78
N GLN A 218 -19.82 -7.44 -24.34
CA GLN A 218 -21.01 -7.16 -25.15
C GLN A 218 -21.18 -5.65 -25.40
N TYR A 219 -20.75 -4.83 -24.44
CA TYR A 219 -20.95 -3.37 -24.44
C TYR A 219 -19.67 -2.58 -24.72
N MET A 220 -18.53 -3.27 -24.77
CA MET A 220 -17.20 -2.70 -24.97
C MET A 220 -17.13 -1.74 -26.17
N LYS A 221 -17.65 -2.14 -27.33
CA LYS A 221 -17.66 -1.29 -28.53
C LYS A 221 -18.47 0.00 -28.33
N SER A 222 -19.60 -0.09 -27.63
CA SER A 222 -20.43 1.08 -27.36
C SER A 222 -19.81 2.03 -26.35
N LEU A 223 -19.09 1.49 -25.35
CA LEU A 223 -18.49 2.26 -24.27
C LEU A 223 -17.16 2.88 -24.68
N PHE A 224 -16.28 2.11 -25.33
CA PHE A 224 -14.88 2.46 -25.58
C PHE A 224 -14.54 2.58 -27.07
N GLY A 225 -15.51 2.38 -27.99
CA GLY A 225 -15.28 2.48 -29.44
C GLY A 225 -14.50 1.32 -30.04
N ILE A 226 -14.04 0.36 -29.22
CA ILE A 226 -13.24 -0.80 -29.62
C ILE A 226 -13.95 -2.09 -29.25
N GLN A 227 -13.84 -3.11 -30.10
CA GLN A 227 -14.31 -4.46 -29.82
C GLN A 227 -13.12 -5.41 -29.80
N LEU A 228 -12.89 -6.05 -28.66
CA LEU A 228 -11.93 -7.13 -28.51
C LEU A 228 -12.66 -8.47 -28.39
N SER A 229 -11.93 -9.57 -28.58
CA SER A 229 -12.39 -10.92 -28.26
C SER A 229 -12.67 -11.05 -26.76
N ALA A 230 -13.47 -12.04 -26.40
CA ALA A 230 -13.70 -12.40 -25.00
C ALA A 230 -12.36 -12.61 -24.26
N ASP A 231 -12.30 -12.20 -23.00
CA ASP A 231 -11.13 -12.28 -22.13
C ASP A 231 -9.93 -11.42 -22.56
N HIS A 232 -10.05 -10.58 -23.58
CA HIS A 232 -9.02 -9.61 -23.97
C HIS A 232 -9.36 -8.21 -23.47
N GLY A 233 -8.38 -7.55 -22.84
CA GLY A 233 -8.61 -6.28 -22.14
C GLY A 233 -8.11 -5.06 -22.89
N LEU A 234 -8.58 -3.90 -22.45
CA LEU A 234 -8.22 -2.59 -22.98
C LEU A 234 -6.82 -2.22 -22.50
N ASN A 235 -5.91 -1.87 -23.41
CA ASN A 235 -4.69 -1.18 -23.02
C ASN A 235 -4.87 0.32 -23.29
N LEU A 236 -4.86 1.12 -22.22
CA LEU A 236 -5.14 2.55 -22.30
C LEU A 236 -3.93 3.36 -22.77
N SER A 237 -2.72 2.83 -22.61
CA SER A 237 -1.49 3.45 -23.12
C SER A 237 -1.22 3.12 -24.59
N ASP A 238 -1.53 1.90 -25.03
CA ASP A 238 -1.31 1.42 -26.40
C ASP A 238 -2.49 0.53 -26.85
N PRO A 239 -3.54 1.12 -27.46
CA PRO A 239 -4.74 0.38 -27.89
C PRO A 239 -4.51 -0.71 -28.93
N THR A 240 -3.31 -0.80 -29.52
CA THR A 240 -2.95 -1.86 -30.47
C THR A 240 -2.55 -3.16 -29.78
N VAL A 241 -2.26 -3.09 -28.48
CA VAL A 241 -1.90 -4.23 -27.64
C VAL A 241 -3.10 -4.61 -26.78
N SER A 242 -3.36 -5.91 -26.67
CA SER A 242 -4.36 -6.42 -25.72
C SER A 242 -3.81 -7.61 -24.96
N ASN A 243 -3.90 -7.53 -23.64
CA ASN A 243 -3.47 -8.59 -22.74
C ASN A 243 -4.69 -9.42 -22.30
N PRO A 244 -4.60 -10.75 -22.35
CA PRO A 244 -5.72 -11.60 -21.95
C PRO A 244 -5.87 -11.66 -20.43
N THR A 245 -7.06 -12.00 -19.95
CA THR A 245 -7.27 -12.52 -18.59
C THR A 245 -6.26 -13.64 -18.34
N PRO A 246 -5.62 -13.73 -17.16
CA PRO A 246 -4.73 -14.82 -16.86
C PRO A 246 -5.49 -16.13 -17.08
N SER A 247 -4.83 -17.10 -17.72
CA SER A 247 -5.36 -18.45 -17.91
C SER A 247 -4.29 -19.46 -17.53
N ARG A 248 -4.54 -20.76 -17.75
CA ARG A 248 -3.51 -21.80 -17.64
C ARG A 248 -2.50 -21.80 -18.80
N THR A 249 -2.76 -21.00 -19.83
CA THR A 249 -1.83 -20.77 -20.93
C THR A 249 -1.05 -19.49 -20.65
N PRO A 250 0.29 -19.52 -20.58
CA PRO A 250 1.09 -18.34 -20.32
C PRO A 250 0.91 -17.26 -21.40
N ALA A 251 0.64 -16.03 -20.98
CA ALA A 251 0.59 -14.84 -21.82
C ALA A 251 1.84 -13.97 -21.61
N PRO A 252 2.36 -13.30 -22.64
CA PRO A 252 3.63 -12.56 -22.54
C PRO A 252 3.48 -11.26 -21.74
N LEU A 253 4.57 -10.84 -21.09
CA LEU A 253 4.79 -9.44 -20.69
C LEU A 253 5.73 -8.78 -21.69
N LYS A 254 5.43 -7.53 -22.07
CA LYS A 254 6.24 -6.73 -22.99
C LYS A 254 7.24 -5.88 -22.21
N PHE A 255 8.50 -5.82 -22.67
CA PHE A 255 9.47 -4.90 -22.07
C PHE A 255 9.19 -3.45 -22.48
N ASP A 256 9.08 -2.55 -21.50
CA ASP A 256 9.01 -1.11 -21.68
C ASP A 256 10.38 -0.50 -21.36
N PRO A 257 11.14 -0.04 -22.38
CA PRO A 257 12.47 0.52 -22.16
C PRO A 257 12.45 1.89 -21.47
N ALA A 258 11.36 2.65 -21.57
CA ALA A 258 11.26 3.97 -20.94
C ALA A 258 11.11 3.83 -19.42
N LYS A 259 10.38 2.80 -18.97
CA LYS A 259 10.20 2.48 -17.55
C LYS A 259 11.21 1.49 -17.01
N GLY A 260 11.84 0.69 -17.88
CA GLY A 260 12.78 -0.35 -17.47
C GLY A 260 12.10 -1.50 -16.74
N TRP A 261 10.93 -1.95 -17.21
CA TRP A 261 10.20 -3.10 -16.66
C TRP A 261 9.58 -3.95 -17.75
N PHE A 262 9.12 -5.14 -17.41
CA PHE A 262 8.18 -5.91 -18.21
C PHE A 262 6.76 -5.61 -17.73
N VAL A 263 5.83 -5.42 -18.65
CA VAL A 263 4.46 -5.01 -18.34
C VAL A 263 3.43 -5.79 -19.16
N ALA A 264 2.33 -6.14 -18.52
CA ALA A 264 1.05 -6.44 -19.15
C ALA A 264 0.00 -5.48 -18.58
N GLU A 265 -0.32 -4.45 -19.37
CA GLU A 265 -1.29 -3.42 -19.01
C GLU A 265 -2.71 -3.84 -19.43
N GLY A 266 -3.70 -3.54 -18.61
CA GLY A 266 -5.09 -3.69 -19.01
C GLY A 266 -5.61 -5.13 -19.00
N ILE A 267 -5.11 -5.95 -18.09
CA ILE A 267 -5.58 -7.32 -17.89
C ILE A 267 -7.03 -7.29 -17.38
N PRO A 268 -8.02 -7.86 -18.09
CA PRO A 268 -9.42 -7.74 -17.72
C PRO A 268 -9.80 -8.84 -16.70
N ILE A 269 -9.38 -8.67 -15.45
CA ILE A 269 -9.69 -9.60 -14.36
C ILE A 269 -10.89 -9.10 -13.53
N VAL A 270 -11.67 -10.04 -13.00
CA VAL A 270 -12.88 -9.75 -12.18
C VAL A 270 -12.79 -10.43 -10.81
N PRO A 271 -13.47 -9.92 -9.76
CA PRO A 271 -13.37 -10.40 -8.39
C PRO A 271 -14.19 -11.67 -8.11
N VAL A 272 -14.22 -12.60 -9.07
CA VAL A 272 -14.97 -13.86 -8.98
C VAL A 272 -14.12 -14.96 -9.61
N ASP A 273 -13.87 -16.02 -8.87
CA ASP A 273 -13.06 -17.15 -9.30
C ASP A 273 -13.84 -18.12 -10.22
N ASP A 274 -13.19 -19.18 -10.68
CA ASP A 274 -13.79 -20.13 -11.63
C ASP A 274 -14.91 -20.99 -11.03
N LYS A 275 -15.01 -21.05 -9.70
CA LYS A 275 -16.10 -21.70 -8.97
C LYS A 275 -17.26 -20.73 -8.69
N GLY A 276 -17.17 -19.49 -9.16
CA GLY A 276 -18.14 -18.44 -8.87
C GLY A 276 -18.00 -17.84 -7.47
N MET A 277 -16.94 -18.18 -6.73
CA MET A 277 -16.70 -17.63 -5.40
C MET A 277 -16.09 -16.24 -5.49
N LYS A 278 -16.45 -15.37 -4.55
CA LYS A 278 -15.89 -14.03 -4.45
C LYS A 278 -14.42 -14.11 -4.05
N ASN A 279 -13.53 -13.62 -4.91
CA ASN A 279 -12.11 -13.52 -4.60
C ASN A 279 -11.56 -12.21 -5.16
N PHE A 280 -11.16 -11.31 -4.26
CA PHE A 280 -10.63 -10.00 -4.60
C PHE A 280 -9.12 -9.98 -4.83
N TYR A 281 -8.44 -11.11 -4.54
CA TYR A 281 -7.00 -11.26 -4.60
C TYR A 281 -6.60 -12.46 -5.47
N PRO A 282 -7.05 -12.54 -6.74
CA PRO A 282 -6.66 -13.63 -7.62
C PRO A 282 -5.13 -13.61 -7.83
N MET A 283 -4.52 -14.79 -7.76
CA MET A 283 -3.07 -14.95 -7.87
C MET A 283 -2.64 -15.26 -9.30
N VAL A 284 -1.45 -14.79 -9.66
CA VAL A 284 -0.75 -15.13 -10.91
C VAL A 284 0.68 -15.55 -10.63
N LYS A 285 1.24 -16.31 -11.56
CA LYS A 285 2.65 -16.68 -11.57
C LYS A 285 3.31 -16.06 -12.79
N VAL A 286 4.39 -15.31 -12.56
CA VAL A 286 5.25 -14.77 -13.61
C VAL A 286 6.47 -15.68 -13.74
N THR A 287 6.83 -16.02 -14.97
CA THR A 287 7.98 -16.88 -15.28
C THR A 287 8.90 -16.16 -16.25
N ALA A 288 10.19 -16.10 -15.92
CA ALA A 288 11.24 -15.62 -16.82
C ALA A 288 11.97 -16.80 -17.47
N ARG A 289 12.19 -16.74 -18.78
CA ARG A 289 12.91 -17.75 -19.57
C ARG A 289 14.01 -17.10 -20.41
N ASP A 290 15.12 -17.82 -20.61
CA ASP A 290 16.12 -17.42 -21.59
C ASP A 290 15.68 -17.74 -23.03
N ALA A 291 16.52 -17.39 -24.01
CA ALA A 291 16.26 -17.61 -25.44
C ALA A 291 16.08 -19.10 -25.83
N THR A 292 16.53 -20.04 -24.99
CA THR A 292 16.35 -21.49 -25.21
C THR A 292 15.05 -22.02 -24.62
N GLY A 293 14.29 -21.17 -23.89
CA GLY A 293 13.07 -21.54 -23.17
C GLY A 293 13.31 -22.06 -21.75
N LYS A 294 14.57 -22.13 -21.30
CA LYS A 294 14.92 -22.55 -19.94
C LYS A 294 14.44 -21.52 -18.93
N VAL A 295 13.76 -21.98 -17.88
CA VAL A 295 13.31 -21.13 -16.78
C VAL A 295 14.51 -20.60 -15.99
N LEU A 296 14.58 -19.28 -15.85
CA LEU A 296 15.58 -18.58 -15.05
C LEU A 296 15.08 -18.33 -13.62
N ALA A 297 13.83 -17.89 -13.48
CA ALA A 297 13.18 -17.60 -12.21
C ALA A 297 11.66 -17.57 -12.38
N SER A 298 10.94 -17.67 -11.27
CA SER A 298 9.49 -17.48 -11.21
C SER A 298 9.12 -16.66 -9.97
N ALA A 299 7.99 -15.96 -10.03
CA ALA A 299 7.47 -15.14 -8.96
C ALA A 299 5.94 -15.29 -8.88
N ARG A 300 5.41 -15.35 -7.66
CA ARG A 300 3.96 -15.34 -7.40
C ARG A 300 3.57 -13.94 -6.95
N THR A 301 2.48 -13.41 -7.50
CA THR A 301 1.92 -12.12 -7.10
C THR A 301 0.42 -12.10 -7.28
N VAL A 302 -0.23 -11.12 -6.68
CA VAL A 302 -1.67 -10.89 -6.75
C VAL A 302 -2.03 -9.92 -7.89
N LEU A 303 -3.21 -10.09 -8.49
CA LEU A 303 -3.88 -9.11 -9.37
C LEU A 303 -5.18 -8.63 -8.72
N PRO A 304 -5.08 -7.77 -7.69
CA PRO A 304 -6.20 -7.45 -6.83
C PRO A 304 -7.23 -6.59 -7.58
N VAL A 305 -8.49 -7.00 -7.52
CA VAL A 305 -9.61 -6.33 -8.19
C VAL A 305 -10.85 -6.36 -7.32
N SER A 306 -11.68 -5.33 -7.37
CA SER A 306 -12.89 -5.22 -6.56
C SER A 306 -14.05 -4.51 -7.25
N ASP A 307 -15.26 -4.95 -6.97
CA ASP A 307 -16.54 -4.36 -7.38
C ASP A 307 -17.33 -3.77 -6.18
N GLU A 308 -16.63 -3.45 -5.08
CA GLU A 308 -17.24 -2.92 -3.86
C GLU A 308 -17.71 -1.46 -3.94
N MET A 309 -17.65 -0.81 -5.09
CA MET A 309 -18.16 0.56 -5.24
C MET A 309 -19.66 0.58 -4.92
N THR A 310 -20.03 1.14 -3.75
CA THR A 310 -21.34 0.94 -3.11
C THR A 310 -22.27 2.12 -3.36
N CYS A 311 -22.43 2.53 -4.63
CA CYS A 311 -23.38 3.58 -5.00
C CYS A 311 -24.82 3.25 -4.56
N LYS A 312 -25.14 1.95 -4.48
CA LYS A 312 -26.43 1.42 -4.03
C LYS A 312 -26.84 1.85 -2.62
N ALA A 313 -25.90 2.25 -1.75
CA ALA A 313 -26.25 2.67 -0.38
C ALA A 313 -27.20 3.87 -0.36
N CYS A 314 -27.12 4.76 -1.35
CA CYS A 314 -27.99 5.93 -1.50
C CYS A 314 -28.83 5.88 -2.77
N HIS A 315 -28.34 5.28 -3.86
CA HIS A 315 -28.99 5.35 -5.16
C HIS A 315 -29.95 4.20 -5.47
N ALA A 316 -30.03 3.17 -4.62
CA ALA A 316 -31.02 2.11 -4.78
C ALA A 316 -32.43 2.62 -4.46
N SER A 317 -33.42 2.19 -5.24
CA SER A 317 -34.83 2.43 -4.96
C SER A 317 -35.17 1.88 -3.58
N THR A 318 -35.81 2.70 -2.75
CA THR A 318 -36.06 2.36 -1.35
C THR A 318 -37.35 2.98 -0.83
N THR A 319 -37.97 2.31 0.13
CA THR A 319 -39.11 2.79 0.94
C THR A 319 -38.66 3.36 2.29
N SER A 320 -37.35 3.46 2.54
CA SER A 320 -36.79 4.03 3.77
C SER A 320 -37.31 5.43 4.03
N THR A 321 -37.55 5.75 5.31
CA THR A 321 -37.87 7.10 5.79
C THR A 321 -36.63 7.87 6.25
N ASN A 322 -35.45 7.25 6.25
CA ASN A 322 -34.18 7.90 6.63
C ASN A 322 -33.85 9.01 5.61
N PRO A 323 -33.79 10.30 6.02
CA PRO A 323 -33.53 11.41 5.11
C PRO A 323 -32.23 11.26 4.30
N ALA A 324 -31.18 10.68 4.90
CA ALA A 324 -29.91 10.44 4.20
C ALA A 324 -30.03 9.36 3.12
N ALA A 325 -30.83 8.31 3.38
CA ALA A 325 -31.07 7.23 2.41
C ALA A 325 -31.90 7.69 1.21
N ILE A 326 -32.79 8.66 1.39
CA ILE A 326 -33.64 9.20 0.31
C ILE A 326 -33.11 10.49 -0.32
N ALA A 327 -32.00 11.04 0.16
CA ALA A 327 -31.42 12.29 -0.35
C ALA A 327 -30.98 12.21 -1.82
N ALA A 328 -30.72 11.00 -2.33
CA ALA A 328 -30.37 10.74 -3.71
C ALA A 328 -31.56 10.35 -4.59
N ARG A 329 -32.80 10.43 -4.09
CA ARG A 329 -34.01 10.16 -4.88
C ARG A 329 -34.11 11.14 -6.06
N PRO A 330 -34.26 10.66 -7.30
CA PRO A 330 -34.54 11.52 -8.45
C PRO A 330 -35.85 12.32 -8.25
N LEU A 331 -35.92 13.53 -8.80
CA LEU A 331 -37.14 14.34 -8.78
C LEU A 331 -38.29 13.63 -9.50
N SER A 332 -37.94 12.93 -10.58
CA SER A 332 -38.84 12.07 -11.36
C SER A 332 -39.20 10.76 -10.64
N GLY A 333 -38.77 10.57 -9.39
CA GLY A 333 -39.02 9.38 -8.58
C GLY A 333 -38.06 8.22 -8.87
N TRP A 334 -38.05 7.26 -7.94
CA TRP A 334 -37.30 6.00 -8.05
C TRP A 334 -37.73 5.19 -9.28
N VAL A 335 -36.78 4.53 -9.93
CA VAL A 335 -37.02 3.65 -11.08
C VAL A 335 -37.73 2.37 -10.66
N ASN A 336 -37.41 1.82 -9.48
CA ASN A 336 -37.95 0.57 -8.92
C ASN A 336 -37.77 -0.66 -9.82
N ASP A 337 -36.59 -0.84 -10.44
CA ASP A 337 -36.24 -2.06 -11.19
C ASP A 337 -35.79 -3.17 -10.23
N LEU A 338 -36.72 -3.61 -9.36
CA LEU A 338 -36.43 -4.55 -8.28
C LEU A 338 -36.00 -5.94 -8.79
N ALA A 339 -36.37 -6.29 -10.02
CA ALA A 339 -35.92 -7.51 -10.68
C ALA A 339 -34.42 -7.48 -11.02
N ASN A 340 -33.84 -6.28 -11.18
CA ASN A 340 -32.43 -6.09 -11.49
C ASN A 340 -31.81 -5.05 -10.55
N PRO A 341 -31.50 -5.42 -9.29
CA PRO A 341 -31.02 -4.46 -8.30
C PRO A 341 -29.77 -3.69 -8.73
N GLU A 342 -28.86 -4.30 -9.50
CA GLU A 342 -27.69 -3.60 -10.04
C GLU A 342 -28.07 -2.53 -11.08
N LYS A 343 -29.03 -2.84 -11.95
CA LYS A 343 -29.52 -1.88 -12.96
C LYS A 343 -30.37 -0.78 -12.33
N ASP A 344 -31.12 -1.08 -11.27
CA ASP A 344 -31.96 -0.12 -10.56
C ASP A 344 -31.17 1.09 -10.09
N TRP A 345 -30.14 0.88 -9.25
CA TRP A 345 -29.36 2.00 -8.73
C TRP A 345 -28.56 2.70 -9.84
N LYS A 346 -28.11 1.96 -10.88
CA LYS A 346 -27.44 2.56 -12.04
C LYS A 346 -28.37 3.51 -12.81
N LYS A 347 -29.60 3.06 -13.06
CA LYS A 347 -30.65 3.85 -13.73
C LYS A 347 -31.06 5.07 -12.89
N ASN A 348 -31.17 4.92 -11.57
CA ASN A 348 -31.45 6.03 -10.66
C ASN A 348 -30.35 7.09 -10.67
N ILE A 349 -29.07 6.71 -10.80
CA ILE A 349 -27.96 7.67 -10.95
C ILE A 349 -28.13 8.48 -12.24
N LEU A 350 -28.37 7.82 -13.38
CA LEU A 350 -28.57 8.53 -14.65
C LEU A 350 -29.77 9.47 -14.58
N ARG A 351 -30.89 9.02 -14.00
CA ARG A 351 -32.09 9.84 -13.83
C ARG A 351 -31.86 11.03 -12.90
N LEU A 352 -31.19 10.83 -11.76
CA LEU A 352 -30.84 11.93 -10.85
C LEU A 352 -29.90 12.93 -11.52
N HIS A 353 -28.97 12.45 -12.36
CA HIS A 353 -28.08 13.30 -13.13
C HIS A 353 -28.88 14.16 -14.13
N ASP A 354 -29.74 13.54 -14.93
CA ASP A 354 -30.64 14.22 -15.86
C ASP A 354 -31.51 15.26 -15.14
N ASP A 355 -32.21 14.87 -14.08
CA ASP A 355 -33.10 15.75 -13.31
C ASP A 355 -32.34 16.98 -12.81
N LYS A 356 -31.14 16.81 -12.26
CA LYS A 356 -30.34 17.92 -11.73
C LYS A 356 -29.81 18.86 -12.81
N LYS A 357 -29.41 18.32 -13.97
CA LYS A 357 -28.87 19.14 -15.07
C LYS A 357 -29.95 19.82 -15.89
N MET A 358 -31.09 19.17 -16.07
CA MET A 358 -32.22 19.73 -16.80
C MET A 358 -33.00 20.77 -15.98
N ALA A 359 -33.00 20.66 -14.65
CA ALA A 359 -33.67 21.62 -13.77
C ALA A 359 -32.85 22.91 -13.53
N ASP A 360 -31.54 22.88 -13.77
CA ASP A 360 -30.65 24.04 -13.56
C ASP A 360 -30.53 24.87 -14.84
N PRO A 361 -31.09 26.10 -14.89
CA PRO A 361 -31.04 26.95 -16.09
C PRO A 361 -29.62 27.29 -16.54
N LEU A 362 -28.65 27.28 -15.62
CA LEU A 362 -27.25 27.61 -15.93
C LEU A 362 -26.52 26.44 -16.60
N THR A 363 -26.94 25.20 -16.36
CA THR A 363 -26.26 24.01 -16.88
C THR A 363 -27.08 23.22 -17.91
N LYS A 364 -28.37 23.51 -18.08
CA LYS A 364 -29.25 22.81 -19.03
C LYS A 364 -28.75 22.84 -20.47
N THR A 365 -28.46 24.02 -21.01
CA THR A 365 -28.04 24.16 -22.42
C THR A 365 -26.71 23.47 -22.68
N SER A 366 -25.72 23.67 -21.80
CA SER A 366 -24.42 23.01 -21.93
C SER A 366 -24.53 21.49 -21.76
N TYR A 367 -25.45 21.01 -20.92
CA TYR A 367 -25.73 19.59 -20.78
C TYR A 367 -26.31 18.96 -22.05
N VAL A 368 -27.35 19.55 -22.63
CA VAL A 368 -27.96 19.05 -23.88
C VAL A 368 -26.94 19.05 -25.02
N ASN A 369 -26.12 20.10 -25.12
CA ASN A 369 -25.04 20.15 -26.09
C ASN A 369 -24.00 19.03 -25.87
N ALA A 370 -23.63 18.77 -24.61
CA ALA A 370 -22.70 17.69 -24.26
C ALA A 370 -23.27 16.31 -24.60
N LEU A 371 -24.57 16.08 -24.37
CA LEU A 371 -25.25 14.85 -24.79
C LEU A 371 -25.11 14.64 -26.29
N SER A 372 -25.44 15.65 -27.10
CA SER A 372 -25.34 15.58 -28.55
C SER A 372 -23.90 15.34 -29.01
N GLN A 373 -22.92 16.03 -28.44
CA GLN A 373 -21.49 15.87 -28.80
C GLN A 373 -20.96 14.48 -28.46
N ALA A 374 -21.40 13.88 -27.35
CA ALA A 374 -21.05 12.51 -26.97
C ALA A 374 -21.91 11.44 -27.69
N GLY A 375 -22.82 11.85 -28.58
CA GLY A 375 -23.71 10.96 -29.30
C GLY A 375 -24.73 10.25 -28.40
N TYR A 376 -25.14 10.88 -27.31
CA TYR A 376 -26.22 10.45 -26.42
C TYR A 376 -27.55 11.12 -26.81
N ASP A 377 -28.65 10.57 -26.30
CA ASP A 377 -29.99 11.10 -26.56
C ASP A 377 -30.14 12.49 -25.92
N PRO A 378 -30.57 13.53 -26.67
CA PRO A 378 -30.79 14.86 -26.13
C PRO A 378 -31.81 14.93 -24.98
N ALA A 379 -32.70 13.93 -24.87
CA ALA A 379 -33.66 13.83 -23.77
C ALA A 379 -33.00 13.41 -22.44
N GLY A 380 -31.79 12.84 -22.45
CA GLY A 380 -31.04 12.50 -21.24
C GLY A 380 -30.30 11.17 -21.30
N LEU A 381 -29.42 10.96 -20.32
CA LEU A 381 -28.63 9.73 -20.15
C LEU A 381 -29.51 8.53 -19.77
N TYR A 382 -30.54 8.74 -18.93
CA TYR A 382 -31.48 7.69 -18.58
C TYR A 382 -32.21 7.16 -19.82
N VAL A 383 -32.70 8.06 -20.68
CA VAL A 383 -33.37 7.68 -21.95
C VAL A 383 -32.39 6.97 -22.88
N THR A 384 -31.15 7.48 -22.98
CA THR A 384 -30.08 6.86 -23.77
C THR A 384 -29.88 5.38 -23.41
N ALA A 385 -29.82 5.07 -22.12
CA ALA A 385 -29.55 3.72 -21.62
C ALA A 385 -30.77 2.79 -21.58
N THR A 386 -31.99 3.32 -21.65
CA THR A 386 -33.22 2.52 -21.41
C THR A 386 -34.15 2.39 -22.61
N LYS A 387 -34.02 3.24 -23.64
CA LYS A 387 -34.82 3.10 -24.86
C LYS A 387 -34.51 1.80 -25.59
N ALA A 388 -35.46 1.30 -26.39
CA ALA A 388 -35.23 0.16 -27.26
C ALA A 388 -34.08 0.46 -28.24
N GLY A 389 -33.09 -0.44 -28.33
CA GLY A 389 -31.85 -0.18 -29.09
C GLY A 389 -30.97 0.93 -28.49
N GLY A 390 -31.22 1.32 -27.24
CA GLY A 390 -30.39 2.25 -26.48
C GLY A 390 -28.98 1.73 -26.26
N LYS A 391 -28.11 2.61 -25.77
CA LYS A 391 -26.69 2.30 -25.56
C LYS A 391 -26.25 2.71 -24.15
N PRO A 392 -25.28 1.99 -23.54
CA PRO A 392 -24.78 2.37 -22.24
C PRO A 392 -24.00 3.69 -22.29
N VAL A 393 -23.93 4.35 -21.14
CA VAL A 393 -23.23 5.62 -20.96
C VAL A 393 -21.82 5.39 -20.40
N LEU A 394 -20.77 5.85 -21.07
CA LEU A 394 -19.45 5.98 -20.46
C LEU A 394 -19.32 7.37 -19.82
N CYS A 395 -19.15 7.44 -18.50
CA CYS A 395 -19.04 8.71 -17.77
C CYS A 395 -17.88 9.57 -18.30
N ALA A 396 -16.78 8.89 -18.69
CA ALA A 396 -15.59 9.54 -19.21
C ALA A 396 -15.72 10.07 -20.64
N SER A 397 -16.84 9.83 -21.34
CA SER A 397 -17.10 10.46 -22.64
C SER A 397 -17.32 11.97 -22.50
N CYS A 398 -17.91 12.42 -21.39
CA CYS A 398 -18.12 13.84 -21.10
C CYS A 398 -17.12 14.38 -20.08
N HIS A 399 -16.81 13.60 -19.04
CA HIS A 399 -15.93 14.03 -17.96
C HIS A 399 -14.50 13.53 -18.18
N SER A 400 -13.50 14.42 -18.19
CA SER A 400 -12.11 13.99 -18.34
C SER A 400 -11.67 13.06 -17.22
N SER A 401 -10.82 12.08 -17.53
CA SER A 401 -10.34 11.08 -16.58
C SER A 401 -8.97 10.53 -16.98
N ASN A 402 -7.96 10.80 -16.14
CA ASN A 402 -6.62 10.23 -16.31
C ASN A 402 -6.58 8.71 -16.08
N ALA A 403 -7.52 8.13 -15.33
CA ALA A 403 -7.62 6.67 -15.18
C ALA A 403 -8.00 5.97 -16.47
N LEU A 404 -8.73 6.65 -17.36
CA LEU A 404 -9.19 6.11 -18.64
C LEU A 404 -8.50 6.74 -19.84
N ALA A 405 -7.44 7.54 -19.61
CA ALA A 405 -6.78 8.34 -20.64
C ALA A 405 -7.76 9.19 -21.50
N SER A 406 -8.88 9.64 -20.90
CA SER A 406 -9.91 10.42 -21.59
C SER A 406 -9.77 11.92 -21.31
N THR A 407 -9.82 12.72 -22.37
CA THR A 407 -9.78 14.19 -22.29
C THR A 407 -11.12 14.81 -21.91
N GLY A 408 -12.24 14.06 -22.01
CA GLY A 408 -13.58 14.59 -21.83
C GLY A 408 -13.95 15.72 -22.81
N LEU A 409 -15.06 16.41 -22.51
CA LEU A 409 -15.53 17.55 -23.29
C LEU A 409 -15.08 18.89 -22.67
N PRO A 410 -14.70 19.90 -23.48
CA PRO A 410 -14.35 21.23 -22.99
C PRO A 410 -15.44 21.85 -22.11
N GLY A 411 -15.05 22.52 -21.02
CA GLY A 411 -15.98 23.16 -20.09
C GLY A 411 -16.70 22.20 -19.14
N ILE A 412 -16.57 20.88 -19.33
CA ILE A 412 -17.08 19.88 -18.39
C ILE A 412 -16.00 19.56 -17.35
N ARG A 413 -16.40 19.55 -16.09
CA ARG A 413 -15.55 19.23 -14.94
C ARG A 413 -14.97 17.81 -15.09
N ALA A 414 -13.68 17.64 -14.76
CA ALA A 414 -13.07 16.32 -14.67
C ALA A 414 -13.85 15.40 -13.72
N LEU A 415 -13.86 14.10 -14.00
CA LEU A 415 -14.68 13.13 -13.27
C LEU A 415 -14.35 13.10 -11.77
N THR A 416 -13.06 13.21 -11.44
CA THR A 416 -12.60 13.30 -10.05
C THR A 416 -13.15 14.54 -9.35
N HIS A 417 -13.06 15.72 -9.97
CA HIS A 417 -13.61 16.94 -9.39
C HIS A 417 -15.14 16.86 -9.25
N ALA A 418 -15.84 16.40 -10.28
CA ALA A 418 -17.31 16.33 -10.31
C ALA A 418 -17.86 15.37 -9.24
N LEU A 419 -17.33 14.15 -9.14
CA LEU A 419 -17.79 13.15 -8.17
C LEU A 419 -17.49 13.58 -6.73
N HIS A 420 -16.23 13.92 -6.43
CA HIS A 420 -15.84 14.19 -5.04
C HIS A 420 -16.53 15.43 -4.48
N THR A 421 -16.56 16.54 -5.24
CA THR A 421 -17.21 17.77 -4.75
C THR A 421 -18.72 17.62 -4.58
N LYS A 422 -19.38 16.81 -5.44
CA LYS A 422 -20.82 16.60 -5.32
C LYS A 422 -21.20 15.73 -4.12
N HIS A 423 -20.36 14.77 -3.77
CA HIS A 423 -20.63 13.83 -2.69
C HIS A 423 -20.09 14.28 -1.34
N ALA A 424 -19.17 15.23 -1.29
CA ALA A 424 -18.53 15.68 -0.04
C ALA A 424 -19.54 15.99 1.09
N ASP A 425 -20.61 16.75 0.79
CA ASP A 425 -21.57 17.16 1.81
C ASP A 425 -22.76 16.18 1.96
N VAL A 426 -22.74 15.04 1.25
CA VAL A 426 -23.75 13.98 1.40
C VAL A 426 -23.53 13.25 2.71
N LYS A 427 -24.62 12.90 3.40
CA LYS A 427 -24.56 12.08 4.62
C LYS A 427 -24.62 10.60 4.27
N ASP A 428 -23.74 9.81 4.87
CA ASP A 428 -23.82 8.36 4.83
C ASP A 428 -25.09 7.90 5.58
N PRO A 429 -25.98 7.11 4.95
CA PRO A 429 -27.19 6.60 5.60
C PRO A 429 -26.91 5.80 6.87
N ALA A 430 -25.76 5.11 6.96
CA ALA A 430 -25.42 4.28 8.11
C ALA A 430 -24.84 5.11 9.26
N SER A 431 -23.78 5.89 9.02
CA SER A 431 -23.11 6.66 10.08
C SER A 431 -23.73 8.03 10.37
N GLN A 432 -24.58 8.56 9.47
CA GLN A 432 -25.14 9.92 9.51
C GLN A 432 -24.09 11.06 9.47
N LEU A 433 -22.82 10.72 9.28
CA LEU A 433 -21.73 11.68 9.07
C LEU A 433 -21.67 12.10 7.60
N ALA A 434 -21.21 13.32 7.36
CA ALA A 434 -20.90 13.77 6.01
C ALA A 434 -19.74 12.95 5.43
N LEU A 435 -19.77 12.67 4.12
CA LEU A 435 -18.67 11.96 3.46
C LEU A 435 -17.37 12.77 3.43
N ASN A 436 -17.42 14.08 3.67
CA ASN A 436 -16.24 14.94 3.81
C ASN A 436 -15.59 14.91 5.20
N ASP A 437 -16.16 14.20 6.18
CA ASP A 437 -15.60 14.14 7.52
C ASP A 437 -14.19 13.50 7.51
N ILE A 438 -13.21 14.25 8.03
CA ILE A 438 -11.80 13.83 8.06
C ILE A 438 -11.58 12.58 8.93
N ASN A 439 -12.44 12.36 9.94
CA ASN A 439 -12.32 11.25 10.87
C ASN A 439 -13.13 10.02 10.42
N ASN A 440 -13.86 10.10 9.31
CA ASN A 440 -14.70 9.01 8.83
C ASN A 440 -14.05 8.27 7.66
N ARG A 441 -13.14 7.33 7.92
CA ARG A 441 -12.51 6.48 6.88
C ARG A 441 -13.54 5.78 5.98
N THR A 442 -14.66 5.35 6.56
CA THR A 442 -15.74 4.64 5.84
C THR A 442 -16.33 5.48 4.70
N SER A 443 -16.27 6.82 4.78
CA SER A 443 -16.72 7.70 3.71
C SER A 443 -16.07 7.42 2.36
N CYS A 444 -14.76 7.16 2.36
CA CYS A 444 -14.00 6.82 1.15
C CYS A 444 -14.40 5.45 0.61
N TYR A 445 -14.67 4.50 1.51
CA TYR A 445 -15.05 3.13 1.15
C TYR A 445 -16.48 2.97 0.62
N GLN A 446 -17.29 4.03 0.65
CA GLN A 446 -18.58 4.03 -0.06
C GLN A 446 -18.39 4.05 -1.58
N CYS A 447 -17.31 4.65 -2.07
CA CYS A 447 -17.03 4.83 -3.49
C CYS A 447 -15.78 4.08 -3.96
N HIS A 448 -14.82 3.85 -3.06
CA HIS A 448 -13.62 3.06 -3.32
C HIS A 448 -13.72 1.71 -2.62
N PRO A 449 -13.08 0.65 -3.15
CA PRO A 449 -13.04 -0.63 -2.46
C PRO A 449 -12.46 -0.50 -1.05
N GLY A 450 -12.96 -1.27 -0.10
CA GLY A 450 -12.25 -1.45 1.17
C GLY A 450 -13.09 -1.82 2.38
N SER A 451 -14.40 -1.95 2.24
CA SER A 451 -15.28 -2.38 3.34
C SER A 451 -15.05 -3.86 3.70
N LEU A 452 -14.89 -4.73 2.70
CA LEU A 452 -14.39 -6.10 2.88
C LEU A 452 -13.03 -6.29 2.21
N THR A 453 -12.81 -5.71 1.03
CA THR A 453 -11.54 -5.82 0.27
C THR A 453 -10.34 -5.10 0.86
N GLN A 454 -10.51 -4.34 1.95
CA GLN A 454 -9.45 -3.62 2.63
C GLN A 454 -8.42 -3.01 1.65
N CYS A 455 -8.85 -2.10 0.75
CA CYS A 455 -7.96 -1.56 -0.29
C CYS A 455 -6.66 -1.02 0.31
N LEU A 456 -6.76 -0.22 1.38
CA LEU A 456 -5.63 0.21 2.19
C LEU A 456 -5.31 -0.86 3.24
N ARG A 457 -4.36 -1.74 2.92
CA ARG A 457 -3.92 -2.90 3.74
C ARG A 457 -2.41 -3.08 3.84
N GLY A 458 -1.65 -2.14 3.29
CA GLY A 458 -0.19 -2.11 3.45
C GLY A 458 0.28 -1.67 4.83
N ALA A 459 1.58 -1.49 5.00
CA ALA A 459 2.23 -1.16 6.28
C ALA A 459 1.60 0.06 6.97
N MET A 460 1.35 1.14 6.24
CA MET A 460 0.69 2.35 6.76
C MET A 460 -0.76 2.06 7.15
N GLY A 461 -1.46 1.32 6.31
CA GLY A 461 -2.84 0.92 6.53
C GLY A 461 -3.04 -0.07 7.67
N ASN A 462 -1.97 -0.68 8.18
CA ASN A 462 -1.97 -1.65 9.28
C ASN A 462 -1.47 -1.05 10.60
N ALA A 463 -0.92 0.17 10.58
CA ALA A 463 -0.42 0.84 11.77
C ALA A 463 -1.55 1.07 12.79
N LYS A 464 -1.32 0.67 14.03
CA LYS A 464 -2.28 0.78 15.13
C LYS A 464 -1.66 1.41 16.36
N ASP A 465 -2.43 2.24 17.03
CA ASP A 465 -2.05 2.84 18.30
C ASP A 465 -2.08 1.79 19.43
N ALA A 466 -1.67 2.19 20.63
CA ALA A 466 -1.66 1.31 21.80
C ALA A 466 -3.06 0.79 22.21
N ALA A 467 -4.13 1.47 21.78
CA ALA A 467 -5.52 1.06 22.01
C ALA A 467 -6.05 0.13 20.90
N GLY A 468 -5.27 -0.12 19.84
CA GLY A 468 -5.63 -0.96 18.70
C GLY A 468 -6.43 -0.24 17.61
N ASN A 469 -6.59 1.09 17.70
CA ASN A 469 -7.20 1.89 16.66
C ASN A 469 -6.23 2.09 15.50
N MET A 470 -6.74 2.26 14.29
CA MET A 470 -5.90 2.56 13.13
C MET A 470 -5.25 3.93 13.29
N GLU A 471 -3.92 4.00 13.20
CA GLU A 471 -3.18 5.28 13.26
C GLU A 471 -3.37 6.12 11.99
N MET A 472 -3.59 5.45 10.85
CA MET A 472 -3.75 6.09 9.55
C MET A 472 -4.93 5.53 8.77
N GLY A 473 -5.69 6.44 8.16
CA GLY A 473 -6.71 6.18 7.16
C GLY A 473 -6.37 6.83 5.82
N CYS A 474 -7.31 6.79 4.89
CA CYS A 474 -7.15 7.37 3.55
C CYS A 474 -6.89 8.90 3.64
N GLN A 475 -7.56 9.55 4.58
CA GLN A 475 -7.51 10.99 4.80
C GLN A 475 -6.14 11.50 5.24
N ASN A 476 -5.37 10.71 5.99
CA ASN A 476 -4.02 11.07 6.41
C ASN A 476 -3.08 11.29 5.22
N CYS A 477 -3.36 10.62 4.09
CA CYS A 477 -2.56 10.72 2.87
C CYS A 477 -3.20 11.63 1.81
N HIS A 478 -4.53 11.62 1.71
CA HIS A 478 -5.26 12.28 0.61
C HIS A 478 -6.01 13.55 1.00
N GLY A 479 -6.23 13.78 2.30
CA GLY A 479 -7.15 14.80 2.82
C GLY A 479 -8.62 14.38 2.74
N THR A 480 -9.52 15.36 2.87
CA THR A 480 -10.98 15.16 2.79
C THR A 480 -11.45 14.96 1.34
N MET A 481 -12.72 14.58 1.16
CA MET A 481 -13.35 14.52 -0.17
C MET A 481 -13.25 15.86 -0.93
N LYS A 482 -13.41 17.00 -0.25
CA LYS A 482 -13.22 18.33 -0.86
C LYS A 482 -11.79 18.58 -1.29
N HIS A 483 -10.80 18.09 -0.53
CA HIS A 483 -9.39 18.18 -0.94
C HIS A 483 -9.13 17.35 -2.20
N VAL A 484 -9.59 16.10 -2.27
CA VAL A 484 -9.44 15.24 -3.45
C VAL A 484 -10.18 15.80 -4.66
N GLY A 485 -11.35 16.39 -4.42
CA GLY A 485 -12.13 17.08 -5.43
C GLY A 485 -11.64 18.49 -5.77
N ASN A 486 -10.52 18.99 -5.24
CA ASN A 486 -10.09 20.36 -5.54
C ASN A 486 -9.60 20.49 -6.99
N THR A 487 -9.98 21.56 -7.70
CA THR A 487 -9.54 21.82 -9.09
C THR A 487 -8.03 22.05 -9.23
N ALA A 488 -7.35 22.41 -8.15
CA ALA A 488 -5.89 22.50 -8.11
C ALA A 488 -5.20 21.13 -8.13
N ARG A 489 -5.93 20.03 -7.90
CA ARG A 489 -5.40 18.67 -8.02
C ARG A 489 -5.72 18.09 -9.38
N THR A 490 -4.73 17.40 -9.93
CA THR A 490 -4.92 16.58 -11.12
C THR A 490 -5.16 15.15 -10.67
N GLY A 491 -6.38 14.63 -10.87
CA GLY A 491 -6.75 13.27 -10.47
C GLY A 491 -5.77 12.23 -11.01
N TRP A 492 -5.44 11.21 -10.20
CA TRP A 492 -4.48 10.13 -10.53
C TRP A 492 -3.00 10.54 -10.69
N LEU A 493 -2.70 11.84 -10.74
CA LEU A 493 -1.34 12.39 -10.87
C LEU A 493 -0.89 13.17 -9.62
N SER A 494 -1.79 13.88 -8.94
CA SER A 494 -1.55 14.52 -7.64
C SER A 494 -1.82 13.54 -6.50
N GLN A 495 -0.92 12.57 -6.33
CA GLN A 495 -1.02 11.51 -5.33
C GLN A 495 -0.04 11.73 -4.15
N PRO A 496 -0.24 11.02 -3.02
CA PRO A 496 0.71 11.03 -1.91
C PRO A 496 2.11 10.63 -2.38
N ASN A 497 3.11 11.21 -1.75
CA ASN A 497 4.51 10.89 -1.97
C ASN A 497 5.19 10.53 -0.65
N CYS A 498 6.26 9.74 -0.74
CA CYS A 498 6.91 9.15 0.42
C CYS A 498 7.56 10.22 1.32
N GLN A 499 8.19 11.23 0.72
CA GLN A 499 8.91 12.27 1.47
C GLN A 499 7.99 13.11 2.36
N ALA A 500 6.70 13.21 2.05
CA ALA A 500 5.76 13.96 2.88
C ALA A 500 5.65 13.42 4.32
N CYS A 501 5.94 12.13 4.52
CA CYS A 501 5.97 11.51 5.84
C CYS A 501 7.36 10.98 6.24
N HIS A 502 8.21 10.61 5.28
CA HIS A 502 9.51 9.99 5.54
C HIS A 502 10.66 10.95 5.27
N HIS A 503 11.21 11.55 6.33
CA HIS A 503 12.28 12.54 6.26
C HIS A 503 13.07 12.57 7.56
N ASP A 504 14.35 12.94 7.53
CA ASP A 504 15.20 13.17 8.71
C ASP A 504 15.23 12.01 9.73
N GLY A 505 15.02 10.78 9.27
CA GLY A 505 14.89 9.60 10.14
C GLY A 505 13.56 9.51 10.91
N LYS A 506 12.59 10.38 10.60
CA LYS A 506 11.26 10.49 11.20
C LYS A 506 10.16 9.95 10.28
N ARG A 507 8.98 9.73 10.88
CA ARG A 507 7.77 9.24 10.21
C ARG A 507 6.56 10.02 10.72
N GLU A 508 5.98 10.85 9.86
CA GLU A 508 4.72 11.55 10.15
C GLU A 508 3.52 10.61 9.96
N THR A 509 2.46 10.82 10.73
CA THR A 509 1.18 10.09 10.61
C THR A 509 0.17 10.80 9.70
N VAL A 510 0.49 12.01 9.25
CA VAL A 510 -0.30 12.80 8.30
C VAL A 510 0.64 13.40 7.27
N GLY A 511 0.44 13.08 6.00
CA GLY A 511 1.30 13.51 4.89
C GLY A 511 0.79 14.74 4.15
N VAL A 512 -0.29 15.37 4.59
CA VAL A 512 -0.88 16.54 3.93
C VAL A 512 -1.14 17.66 4.92
N ASN A 513 -1.06 18.90 4.43
CA ASN A 513 -1.45 20.08 5.19
C ASN A 513 -2.97 20.28 5.23
N THR A 514 -3.42 21.35 5.90
CA THR A 514 -4.84 21.71 6.02
C THR A 514 -5.55 21.98 4.70
N SER A 515 -4.81 22.25 3.62
CA SER A 515 -5.35 22.41 2.26
C SER A 515 -5.33 21.10 1.44
N GLY A 516 -4.91 19.99 2.04
CA GLY A 516 -4.78 18.70 1.39
C GLY A 516 -3.61 18.56 0.41
N GLN A 517 -2.61 19.44 0.51
CA GLN A 517 -1.38 19.35 -0.28
C GLN A 517 -0.32 18.54 0.46
N PRO A 518 0.52 17.74 -0.22
CA PRO A 518 1.60 16.99 0.42
C PRO A 518 2.54 17.90 1.23
N LEU A 519 2.96 17.43 2.41
CA LEU A 519 4.00 18.09 3.18
C LEU A 519 5.34 18.03 2.42
N ALA A 520 6.17 19.06 2.62
CA ALA A 520 7.45 19.20 1.94
C ALA A 520 8.57 19.33 2.96
N TRP A 521 9.63 18.55 2.74
CA TRP A 521 10.80 18.47 3.62
C TRP A 521 12.07 18.59 2.77
N ALA A 522 13.15 19.10 3.37
CA ALA A 522 14.43 19.28 2.69
C ALA A 522 15.13 17.93 2.41
N ASP A 523 14.92 16.94 3.29
CA ASP A 523 15.49 15.61 3.11
C ASP A 523 14.77 14.84 1.99
N ALA A 524 15.56 14.48 0.97
CA ALA A 524 15.09 13.77 -0.21
C ALA A 524 15.42 12.26 -0.19
N ARG A 525 15.92 11.70 0.92
CA ARG A 525 16.39 10.29 0.98
C ARG A 525 15.34 9.26 0.63
N PHE A 526 14.09 9.55 0.97
CA PHE A 526 12.93 8.71 0.67
C PHE A 526 12.04 9.31 -0.41
N ALA A 527 12.50 10.35 -1.12
CA ALA A 527 11.66 11.04 -2.08
C ALA A 527 11.36 10.17 -3.30
N THR A 528 10.11 10.28 -3.75
CA THR A 528 9.72 9.88 -5.11
C THR A 528 10.52 10.68 -6.15
N ASN A 529 10.72 10.12 -7.35
CA ASN A 529 11.44 10.83 -8.40
C ASN A 529 10.60 12.01 -8.91
N LEU A 530 11.21 13.18 -9.01
CA LEU A 530 10.56 14.37 -9.56
C LEU A 530 10.21 14.17 -11.04
N ASN A 531 9.16 14.86 -11.48
CA ASN A 531 8.70 14.88 -12.89
C ASN A 531 8.46 13.48 -13.48
N THR A 532 8.03 12.54 -12.63
CA THR A 532 7.84 11.14 -12.97
C THR A 532 6.40 10.76 -12.64
N PRO A 533 5.54 10.49 -13.65
CA PRO A 533 5.87 10.20 -15.06
C PRO A 533 5.87 11.43 -15.97
N ALA A 534 5.47 12.60 -15.47
CA ALA A 534 5.36 13.83 -16.25
C ALA A 534 5.76 15.05 -15.40
N SER A 535 6.10 16.15 -16.08
CA SER A 535 6.50 17.41 -15.44
C SER A 535 5.50 17.85 -14.35
N GLY A 536 6.01 18.16 -13.17
CA GLY A 536 5.22 18.61 -12.02
C GLY A 536 4.63 17.49 -11.15
N PHE A 537 4.83 16.21 -11.49
CA PHE A 537 4.31 15.08 -10.73
C PHE A 537 5.42 14.16 -10.23
N SER A 538 5.24 13.53 -9.07
CA SER A 538 6.21 12.62 -8.46
C SER A 538 5.47 11.40 -7.90
N LEU A 539 5.22 10.41 -8.75
CA LEU A 539 4.40 9.25 -8.41
C LEU A 539 5.25 8.07 -7.95
N TYR A 540 4.86 7.49 -6.81
CA TYR A 540 5.48 6.29 -6.25
C TYR A 540 5.53 5.12 -7.26
N ARG A 541 4.39 4.79 -7.90
CA ARG A 541 4.27 3.69 -8.88
C ARG A 541 5.14 3.80 -10.15
N PHE A 542 5.79 4.94 -10.36
CA PHE A 542 6.70 5.17 -11.49
C PHE A 542 8.12 5.54 -11.03
N SER A 543 8.34 5.66 -9.73
CA SER A 543 9.63 6.01 -9.16
C SER A 543 10.53 4.78 -9.05
N LYS A 544 11.83 5.00 -9.22
CA LYS A 544 12.88 3.99 -9.11
C LYS A 544 14.00 4.45 -8.19
N GLY A 545 14.78 3.48 -7.74
CA GLY A 545 15.89 3.69 -6.82
C GLY A 545 17.07 2.76 -7.12
N HIS A 546 17.44 1.96 -6.13
CA HIS A 546 18.63 1.12 -6.15
C HIS A 546 18.70 0.21 -7.39
N GLY A 547 19.79 0.31 -8.16
CA GLY A 547 20.01 -0.51 -9.35
C GLY A 547 19.01 -0.29 -10.49
N GLY A 548 18.23 0.80 -10.45
CA GLY A 548 17.15 1.05 -11.42
C GLY A 548 15.87 0.26 -11.14
N LEU A 549 15.78 -0.44 -10.01
CA LEU A 549 14.56 -1.11 -9.59
C LEU A 549 13.49 -0.10 -9.20
N GLN A 550 12.25 -0.41 -9.56
CA GLN A 550 11.08 0.39 -9.22
C GLN A 550 10.80 0.29 -7.73
N CYS A 551 10.30 1.37 -7.13
CA CYS A 551 9.98 1.39 -5.70
C CYS A 551 9.04 0.21 -5.33
N GLU A 552 8.02 -0.01 -6.15
CA GLU A 552 7.04 -1.08 -5.97
C GLU A 552 7.62 -2.50 -6.07
N ALA A 553 8.73 -2.68 -6.79
CA ALA A 553 9.40 -3.98 -6.87
C ALA A 553 9.88 -4.44 -5.49
N CYS A 554 10.33 -3.50 -4.64
CA CYS A 554 10.83 -3.80 -3.30
C CYS A 554 9.77 -3.58 -2.21
N HIS A 555 8.93 -2.55 -2.37
CA HIS A 555 8.01 -2.09 -1.35
C HIS A 555 6.57 -2.59 -1.55
N GLY A 556 6.23 -3.19 -2.69
CA GLY A 556 4.86 -3.59 -3.02
C GLY A 556 4.03 -2.44 -3.59
N ALA A 557 2.76 -2.71 -3.90
CA ALA A 557 1.89 -1.75 -4.57
C ALA A 557 1.43 -0.60 -3.65
N THR A 558 1.09 0.56 -4.22
CA THR A 558 0.75 1.80 -3.47
C THR A 558 -0.18 1.62 -2.24
N HIS A 559 -1.24 0.81 -2.31
CA HIS A 559 -2.15 0.56 -1.16
C HIS A 559 -1.91 -0.77 -0.42
N ALA A 560 -0.95 -1.56 -0.89
CA ALA A 560 -0.56 -2.86 -0.35
C ALA A 560 0.95 -2.93 -0.06
N GLU A 561 1.55 -1.79 0.31
CA GLU A 561 2.97 -1.72 0.64
C GLU A 561 3.32 -2.70 1.76
N TYR A 562 4.47 -3.34 1.65
CA TYR A 562 4.84 -4.42 2.54
C TYR A 562 5.26 -3.94 3.95
N PRO A 563 4.97 -4.73 5.01
CA PRO A 563 4.15 -5.93 4.98
C PRO A 563 2.65 -5.60 4.84
N SER A 564 1.97 -6.35 3.98
CA SER A 564 0.51 -6.29 3.86
C SER A 564 -0.15 -7.15 4.94
N SER A 565 -1.42 -6.87 5.27
CA SER A 565 -2.22 -7.75 6.13
C SER A 565 -2.67 -9.03 5.42
N HIS A 566 -2.54 -9.09 4.10
CA HIS A 566 -2.95 -10.22 3.28
C HIS A 566 -1.74 -11.05 2.81
N SER A 567 -1.86 -12.38 2.89
CA SER A 567 -0.78 -13.30 2.52
C SER A 567 -0.45 -13.22 1.03
N GLN A 568 -1.45 -12.99 0.18
CA GLN A 568 -1.32 -12.88 -1.27
C GLN A 568 -0.32 -11.80 -1.69
N ASP A 569 -0.40 -10.61 -1.08
CA ASP A 569 0.54 -9.52 -1.38
C ASP A 569 1.97 -9.88 -0.92
N ASN A 570 2.09 -10.52 0.24
CA ASN A 570 3.39 -10.88 0.82
C ASN A 570 4.06 -12.06 0.11
N ALA A 571 3.38 -12.80 -0.76
CA ALA A 571 3.88 -14.00 -1.42
C ALA A 571 5.23 -13.77 -2.11
N LEU A 572 5.38 -12.67 -2.86
CA LEU A 572 6.64 -12.31 -3.50
C LEU A 572 7.78 -12.16 -2.48
N SER A 573 7.55 -11.36 -1.43
CA SER A 573 8.57 -11.11 -0.40
C SER A 573 8.95 -12.39 0.35
N MET A 574 7.96 -13.25 0.65
CA MET A 574 8.20 -14.55 1.25
C MET A 574 9.09 -15.42 0.37
N ASP A 575 8.82 -15.47 -0.94
CA ASP A 575 9.58 -16.27 -1.90
C ASP A 575 11.02 -15.76 -2.08
N LEU A 576 11.24 -14.44 -2.03
CA LEU A 576 12.55 -13.84 -2.27
C LEU A 576 13.49 -13.85 -1.05
N GLN A 577 12.98 -13.62 0.16
CA GLN A 577 13.80 -13.42 1.36
C GLN A 577 13.40 -14.28 2.57
N GLY A 578 12.38 -15.12 2.43
CA GLY A 578 11.90 -16.04 3.47
C GLY A 578 11.07 -15.38 4.57
N HIS A 579 10.67 -14.13 4.40
CA HIS A 579 9.76 -13.43 5.31
C HIS A 579 8.97 -12.33 4.58
N GLY A 580 7.80 -11.99 5.15
CA GLY A 580 6.96 -10.91 4.67
C GLY A 580 7.60 -9.55 4.96
N GLY A 581 7.36 -8.57 4.11
CA GLY A 581 7.86 -7.21 4.29
C GLY A 581 8.62 -6.69 3.08
N THR A 582 9.04 -5.42 3.14
CA THR A 582 9.88 -4.81 2.11
C THR A 582 11.08 -5.70 1.82
N VAL A 583 11.40 -5.91 0.54
CA VAL A 583 12.58 -6.69 0.13
C VAL A 583 13.83 -5.93 0.58
N ALA A 584 14.46 -6.41 1.65
CA ALA A 584 15.55 -5.73 2.34
C ALA A 584 16.77 -6.62 2.57
N GLU A 585 16.66 -7.93 2.34
CA GLU A 585 17.80 -8.84 2.39
C GLU A 585 18.61 -8.75 1.09
N CYS A 586 19.87 -8.27 1.19
CA CYS A 586 20.73 -8.07 0.01
C CYS A 586 20.87 -9.35 -0.84
N THR A 587 20.89 -10.50 -0.17
CA THR A 587 21.01 -11.82 -0.82
C THR A 587 19.77 -12.25 -1.61
N ALA A 588 18.66 -11.52 -1.51
CA ALA A 588 17.51 -11.69 -2.41
C ALA A 588 17.93 -11.41 -3.86
N CYS A 589 18.70 -10.33 -4.08
CA CYS A 589 19.09 -9.87 -5.43
C CYS A 589 20.59 -9.99 -5.73
N HIS A 590 21.44 -10.26 -4.73
CA HIS A 590 22.88 -10.45 -4.90
C HIS A 590 23.30 -11.86 -4.50
N ALA A 591 24.19 -12.49 -5.28
CA ALA A 591 24.73 -13.82 -4.96
C ALA A 591 25.56 -13.78 -3.67
N THR A 592 26.23 -12.65 -3.41
CA THR A 592 26.91 -12.34 -2.15
C THR A 592 26.63 -10.89 -1.82
N ALA A 593 26.28 -10.59 -0.57
CA ALA A 593 26.04 -9.23 -0.13
C ALA A 593 27.34 -8.41 -0.22
N PRO A 594 27.40 -7.34 -1.03
CA PRO A 594 28.57 -6.46 -1.07
C PRO A 594 28.79 -5.82 0.30
N ILE A 595 30.03 -5.56 0.72
CA ILE A 595 30.31 -4.79 1.95
C ILE A 595 30.32 -3.30 1.59
N THR A 596 29.37 -2.53 2.14
CA THR A 596 29.21 -1.12 1.86
C THR A 596 28.63 -0.38 3.07
N VAL A 597 28.98 0.90 3.21
CA VAL A 597 28.43 1.81 4.24
C VAL A 597 27.13 2.48 3.76
N ASN A 598 27.01 2.78 2.46
CA ASN A 598 25.87 3.56 1.93
C ASN A 598 25.46 3.20 0.49
N GLY A 599 25.90 2.06 -0.02
CA GLY A 599 25.64 1.60 -1.40
C GLY A 599 24.28 0.91 -1.56
N GLY A 600 23.58 0.62 -0.47
CA GLY A 600 22.23 0.06 -0.50
C GLY A 600 21.14 1.10 -0.78
N PRO A 601 19.88 0.67 -0.89
CA PRO A 601 18.73 1.57 -0.99
C PRO A 601 18.72 2.58 0.16
N HIS A 602 18.33 3.82 -0.08
CA HIS A 602 18.25 4.87 0.94
C HIS A 602 19.54 5.10 1.74
N GLY A 603 20.71 4.76 1.16
CA GLY A 603 21.98 4.86 1.85
C GLY A 603 22.20 3.79 2.93
N MET A 604 21.47 2.67 2.86
CA MET A 604 21.66 1.55 3.77
C MET A 604 23.05 0.91 3.59
N HIS A 605 23.64 0.50 4.71
CA HIS A 605 24.82 -0.35 4.73
C HIS A 605 24.44 -1.83 4.62
N THR A 606 25.44 -2.66 4.36
CA THR A 606 25.30 -4.13 4.37
C THR A 606 24.91 -4.64 5.75
N THR A 607 24.14 -5.72 5.82
CA THR A 607 23.89 -6.43 7.10
C THR A 607 24.54 -7.81 7.09
N GLY A 608 24.96 -8.29 8.26
CA GLY A 608 25.62 -9.59 8.41
C GLY A 608 26.95 -9.54 9.16
N ASP A 609 27.51 -10.71 9.48
CA ASP A 609 28.75 -10.84 10.26
C ASP A 609 29.93 -10.07 9.64
N ASN A 610 30.05 -10.06 8.32
CA ASN A 610 31.12 -9.32 7.63
C ASN A 610 31.02 -7.80 7.86
N TRP A 611 29.80 -7.27 7.93
CA TRP A 611 29.60 -5.87 8.29
C TRP A 611 29.95 -5.64 9.76
N VAL A 612 29.46 -6.49 10.66
CA VAL A 612 29.75 -6.37 12.10
C VAL A 612 31.26 -6.41 12.37
N ALA A 613 32.00 -7.26 11.68
CA ALA A 613 33.46 -7.33 11.82
C ALA A 613 34.22 -6.10 11.27
N SER A 614 33.63 -5.32 10.37
CA SER A 614 34.32 -4.22 9.67
C SER A 614 33.74 -2.83 9.97
N HIS A 615 32.59 -2.72 10.65
CA HIS A 615 31.94 -1.44 10.90
C HIS A 615 32.78 -0.52 11.82
N GLY A 616 33.57 -1.10 12.74
CA GLY A 616 34.50 -0.36 13.59
C GLY A 616 35.52 0.44 12.77
N ASP A 617 36.12 -0.18 11.76
CA ASP A 617 37.06 0.48 10.84
C ASP A 617 36.41 1.65 10.08
N GLN A 618 35.09 1.60 9.86
CA GLN A 618 34.35 2.69 9.21
C GLN A 618 34.18 3.87 10.17
N VAL A 619 33.86 3.59 11.43
CA VAL A 619 33.76 4.61 12.49
C VAL A 619 35.12 5.26 12.75
N GLU A 620 36.20 4.49 12.79
CA GLU A 620 37.56 5.01 12.96
C GLU A 620 37.97 5.95 11.82
N ARG A 621 37.59 5.62 10.57
CA ARG A 621 37.96 6.39 9.38
C ARG A 621 37.10 7.63 9.15
N ALA A 622 35.79 7.52 9.29
CA ALA A 622 34.83 8.54 8.86
C ALA A 622 33.98 9.12 10.01
N GLY A 623 34.16 8.62 11.23
CA GLY A 623 33.34 8.97 12.38
C GLY A 623 31.96 8.29 12.37
N SER A 624 31.24 8.42 13.49
CA SER A 624 29.92 7.81 13.68
C SER A 624 28.74 8.68 13.23
N THR A 625 28.97 9.96 12.91
CA THR A 625 27.91 10.94 12.63
C THR A 625 26.95 10.50 11.53
N ALA A 626 27.46 9.85 10.46
CA ALA A 626 26.63 9.36 9.37
C ALA A 626 25.63 8.28 9.80
N CYS A 627 25.95 7.52 10.85
CA CYS A 627 25.09 6.46 11.38
C CYS A 627 23.87 7.02 12.12
N ALA A 628 23.96 8.25 12.64
CA ALA A 628 22.93 8.87 13.49
C ALA A 628 21.59 9.08 12.76
N TYR A 629 21.61 9.23 11.44
CA TYR A 629 20.37 9.29 10.67
C TYR A 629 19.60 7.95 10.77
N CYS A 630 20.33 6.85 10.55
CA CYS A 630 19.90 5.46 10.68
C CYS A 630 19.44 5.09 12.09
N HIS A 631 20.32 5.36 13.05
CA HIS A 631 20.31 4.78 14.38
C HIS A 631 19.93 5.80 15.47
N GLY A 632 19.51 7.00 15.09
CA GLY A 632 19.14 8.08 16.01
C GLY A 632 20.36 8.90 16.44
N ALA A 633 20.12 10.16 16.83
CA ALA A 633 21.15 11.06 17.34
C ALA A 633 21.85 10.52 18.61
N ASP A 634 21.17 9.65 19.35
CA ASP A 634 21.67 8.96 20.53
C ASP A 634 22.19 7.55 20.24
N TYR A 635 22.17 7.08 18.98
CA TYR A 635 22.62 5.75 18.54
C TYR A 635 21.91 4.57 19.22
N ARG A 636 20.71 4.80 19.77
CA ARG A 636 19.86 3.77 20.42
C ARG A 636 18.98 3.00 19.46
N GLY A 637 19.05 3.33 18.17
CA GLY A 637 18.27 2.74 17.11
C GLY A 637 16.97 3.50 16.87
N THR A 638 16.51 3.46 15.63
CA THR A 638 15.22 4.03 15.20
C THR A 638 14.45 2.95 14.46
N PRO A 639 13.20 3.19 14.04
CA PRO A 639 12.51 2.27 13.13
C PRO A 639 13.27 1.94 11.84
N LEU A 640 14.23 2.78 11.42
CA LEU A 640 15.09 2.52 10.27
C LEU A 640 16.22 1.52 10.56
N SER A 641 16.64 1.37 11.82
CA SER A 641 17.64 0.34 12.22
C SER A 641 17.00 -0.98 12.66
N GLN A 642 15.70 -1.14 12.41
CA GLN A 642 14.94 -2.32 12.82
C GLN A 642 15.28 -3.55 11.96
N ILE A 643 15.63 -4.65 12.62
CA ILE A 643 15.81 -5.96 12.00
C ILE A 643 14.45 -6.55 11.61
N LYS A 644 14.29 -7.02 10.37
CA LYS A 644 13.00 -7.50 9.82
C LYS A 644 12.77 -9.01 9.93
N LYS A 645 13.83 -9.76 10.25
CA LYS A 645 13.81 -11.22 10.48
C LYS A 645 14.76 -11.57 11.61
N ASP A 646 14.53 -12.65 12.33
CA ASP A 646 15.49 -13.11 13.34
C ASP A 646 16.89 -13.23 12.73
N LYS A 647 17.86 -12.58 13.38
CA LYS A 647 19.27 -12.58 12.98
C LYS A 647 20.13 -12.80 14.22
N SER A 648 21.31 -13.36 14.01
CA SER A 648 22.33 -13.43 15.05
C SER A 648 23.64 -13.02 14.42
N PHE A 649 24.38 -12.18 15.13
CA PHE A 649 25.64 -11.64 14.67
C PHE A 649 26.76 -12.07 15.59
N ARG A 650 27.89 -12.46 15.00
CA ARG A 650 29.14 -12.67 15.73
C ARG A 650 29.69 -11.31 16.15
N VAL A 651 29.88 -11.15 17.45
CA VAL A 651 30.49 -9.96 18.08
C VAL A 651 31.74 -10.40 18.83
N GLU A 652 32.56 -9.45 19.26
CA GLU A 652 33.90 -9.69 19.83
C GLU A 652 33.86 -10.67 21.01
N ASN A 653 32.79 -10.61 21.82
CA ASN A 653 32.61 -11.40 23.03
C ASN A 653 31.46 -12.42 22.93
N GLY A 654 31.13 -12.89 21.72
CA GLY A 654 30.18 -13.99 21.54
C GLY A 654 29.21 -13.77 20.38
N THR A 655 27.92 -13.94 20.63
CA THR A 655 26.88 -13.81 19.61
C THR A 655 25.74 -12.96 20.16
N LYS A 656 25.36 -11.93 19.41
CA LYS A 656 24.20 -11.10 19.70
C LYS A 656 23.03 -11.54 18.83
N ALA A 657 21.97 -12.04 19.45
CA ALA A 657 20.74 -12.39 18.77
C ALA A 657 19.77 -11.20 18.75
N TYR A 658 19.17 -10.96 17.59
CA TYR A 658 18.10 -9.99 17.36
C TYR A 658 16.86 -10.71 16.87
N LYS A 659 15.72 -10.31 17.42
CA LYS A 659 14.40 -10.72 16.94
C LYS A 659 13.89 -9.75 15.90
N ALA A 660 13.07 -10.25 14.98
CA ALA A 660 12.30 -9.40 14.09
C ALA A 660 11.57 -8.30 14.89
N GLY A 661 11.68 -7.05 14.45
CA GLY A 661 11.11 -5.90 15.14
C GLY A 661 12.05 -5.19 16.12
N GLN A 662 13.20 -5.76 16.46
CA GLN A 662 14.18 -5.10 17.34
C GLN A 662 15.03 -4.09 16.57
N ASN A 663 15.22 -2.91 17.16
CA ASN A 663 16.13 -1.88 16.64
C ASN A 663 17.56 -2.23 17.02
N VAL A 664 18.50 -2.09 16.08
CA VAL A 664 19.93 -2.22 16.36
C VAL A 664 20.46 -0.93 16.95
N SER A 665 21.14 -1.05 18.10
CA SER A 665 21.82 0.03 18.80
C SER A 665 23.33 -0.23 18.95
N CYS A 666 24.15 0.82 18.93
CA CYS A 666 25.55 0.73 19.35
C CYS A 666 25.71 0.22 20.79
N TYR A 667 24.71 0.49 21.65
CA TYR A 667 24.72 0.10 23.06
C TYR A 667 24.41 -1.37 23.31
N ASP A 668 23.99 -2.10 22.26
CA ASP A 668 23.71 -3.52 22.38
C ASP A 668 24.97 -4.36 22.59
N CYS A 669 26.12 -3.85 22.13
CA CYS A 669 27.40 -4.54 22.11
C CYS A 669 28.56 -3.67 22.67
N HIS A 670 28.44 -2.33 22.67
CA HIS A 670 29.46 -1.40 23.14
C HIS A 670 28.90 -0.40 24.16
N ASN A 671 29.75 0.41 24.80
CA ASN A 671 29.31 1.50 25.68
C ASN A 671 29.08 2.81 24.90
N GLY A 672 28.51 2.69 23.70
CA GLY A 672 28.23 3.80 22.79
C GLY A 672 29.24 3.94 21.64
N PRO A 673 29.05 4.93 20.74
CA PRO A 673 29.78 5.05 19.47
C PRO A 673 31.23 5.53 19.61
N LYS A 674 31.62 6.00 20.80
CA LYS A 674 32.98 6.51 21.10
C LYS A 674 33.77 5.58 22.01
N SER A 675 33.17 4.52 22.53
CA SER A 675 33.91 3.58 23.35
C SER A 675 34.84 2.79 22.46
N ALA A 676 36.15 3.06 22.55
CA ALA A 676 37.13 2.09 22.10
C ALA A 676 36.95 0.83 22.96
N ASP A 677 36.78 -0.32 22.32
CA ASP A 677 36.83 -1.58 23.03
C ASP A 677 38.20 -1.70 23.71
N THR A 678 38.22 -1.62 25.04
CA THR A 678 39.43 -1.84 25.85
C THR A 678 39.98 -3.26 25.65
N GLY A 679 39.18 -4.19 25.10
CA GLY A 679 39.62 -5.50 24.64
C GLY A 679 40.55 -5.47 23.43
N ASN A 680 40.33 -4.55 22.48
CA ASN A 680 41.15 -4.46 21.26
C ASN A 680 42.52 -3.82 21.52
N LEU A 681 42.62 -2.91 22.50
CA LEU A 681 43.91 -2.40 23.00
C LEU A 681 44.73 -3.51 23.66
N LEU A 682 44.12 -4.36 24.49
CA LEU A 682 44.81 -5.50 25.10
C LEU A 682 45.21 -6.58 24.08
N ARG A 683 44.43 -6.76 23.01
CA ARG A 683 44.74 -7.72 21.94
C ARG A 683 45.81 -7.18 20.97
N LYS A 684 45.79 -5.88 20.64
CA LYS A 684 46.88 -5.18 19.93
C LYS A 684 48.17 -5.15 20.76
N ILE A 685 48.08 -4.96 22.09
CA ILE A 685 49.23 -5.04 23.01
C ILE A 685 49.74 -6.49 23.14
N LYS A 686 48.87 -7.51 23.18
CA LYS A 686 49.29 -8.93 23.17
C LYS A 686 49.90 -9.35 21.84
N SER A 687 49.39 -8.84 20.71
CA SER A 687 49.96 -9.07 19.38
C SER A 687 51.32 -8.37 19.23
N ALA A 688 51.46 -7.15 19.73
CA ALA A 688 52.73 -6.42 19.74
C ALA A 688 53.78 -7.07 20.67
N ARG A 689 53.34 -7.64 21.81
CA ARG A 689 54.20 -8.40 22.73
C ARG A 689 54.62 -9.76 22.18
N SER A 690 53.79 -10.41 21.37
CA SER A 690 54.14 -11.68 20.71
C SER A 690 55.08 -11.48 19.51
N SER A 691 55.01 -10.34 18.83
CA SER A 691 56.02 -9.95 17.82
C SER A 691 57.36 -9.48 18.41
N LEU A 692 57.38 -9.04 19.67
CA LEU A 692 58.62 -8.69 20.40
C LEU A 692 59.28 -9.89 21.10
N ALA A 693 58.55 -11.00 21.30
CA ALA A 693 59.04 -12.21 21.95
C ALA A 693 59.60 -13.27 20.98
N ALA A 694 59.61 -12.99 19.67
CA ALA A 694 60.05 -13.92 18.62
C ALA A 694 61.30 -13.45 17.83
N GLY A 695 62.05 -12.48 18.36
CA GLY A 695 63.31 -12.02 17.78
C GLY A 695 64.50 -12.52 18.57
N ASP A 696 64.98 -13.73 18.29
CA ASP A 696 66.32 -14.15 18.69
C ASP A 696 67.36 -13.27 18.00
N MET A 697 68.22 -12.67 18.83
CA MET A 697 69.39 -11.91 18.42
C MET A 697 70.44 -12.88 17.85
N ASP A 698 70.72 -12.78 16.54
CA ASP A 698 72.00 -13.21 15.99
C ASP A 698 72.87 -11.96 15.77
N LEU A 699 73.72 -11.66 16.76
CA LEU A 699 74.72 -10.61 16.69
C LEU A 699 75.94 -11.12 15.91
N LYS A 700 76.13 -10.60 14.69
CA LYS A 700 77.46 -10.54 14.06
C LYS A 700 77.93 -9.09 13.90
N PRO A 701 79.18 -8.75 14.28
CA PRO A 701 79.67 -7.38 14.21
C PRO A 701 80.42 -7.15 12.90
N LEU A 702 80.08 -6.08 12.15
CA LEU A 702 80.98 -5.53 11.12
C LEU A 702 80.77 -4.01 10.97
N GLY A 703 81.77 -3.27 11.45
CA GLY A 703 82.50 -2.22 10.73
C GLY A 703 81.74 -1.06 10.05
N TYR A 704 81.91 0.13 10.62
CA TYR A 704 82.50 1.32 9.98
C TYR A 704 82.21 1.59 8.48
N LEU A 705 81.49 2.68 8.16
CA LEU A 705 82.04 3.91 7.53
C LEU A 705 80.93 4.85 6.95
N SER A 706 80.89 6.06 7.50
CA SER A 706 80.91 7.37 6.83
C SER A 706 79.95 7.73 5.67
N ARG A 707 79.18 8.81 5.91
CA ARG A 707 78.81 9.97 5.04
C ARG A 707 78.27 9.66 3.63
N LYS A 708 77.08 10.10 3.27
CA LYS A 708 76.62 11.51 3.15
C LYS A 708 75.10 11.57 3.22
#